data_AF-A0A0D2FFC6-F1
#
_entry.id   AF-A0A0D2FFC6-F1
#
_cell.length_a   1.000
_cell.length_b   1.000
_cell.length_c   1.000
_cell.angle_alpha   90.00
_cell.angle_beta   90.00
_cell.angle_gamma   90.00
#
_symmetry.space_group_name_H-M   'P 1'
#
loop_
_entity.id
_entity.type
_entity.pdbx_description
1 polymer ?
#
loop_
_entity_poly.entity_id
_entity_poly.type
_entity_poly.pdbx_seq_one_letter_code
_entity_poly.pdbx_strand_id
1 'polypeptide(L)'
;MSPSKIKDELRIFTPIGQLGQGWSEQIFWDALESGIDGIIIDGGSTDSGPGRLAQGRTNVPKAGLERDLRNLAKACQVYNVPVLIGSAGGDGENAMVDMCANIIAEAVRDNGYRPMKVISIYSEIPKDHIRQKLKDGLISPCGGAVPELTEHDIATSTRVVAQMGLEPFLQAMRDNPGFDVIVGGRAYDPAPYAAFCLYHGFEDMGVNYAMGKIMECGAQCSIPKSREAIAVVRRDSFDMIPLDPKSRCTTVSVASHFLYEKTRPDVLHGPGGALHLGGTTYEQLDDRSVRVRGAKFQPEPEGEYTVKLEGARNSGYHTIFVGALRDPILLSQLDPWVTTIEASVKEKMAHIKFDLKIHKYGHDGVMGPLEYDRTTVPKEVCICGQVRAPTQDEANQVASMTKFHFTHLPYPGQLATAGNFAWPFTPCEIPMGPLPEFCVYHIMHKSDPLTLFPIKVDDVHGPPKVEQSKAAAKTTAVKSEGSPQKYYLKPEPAEGTCYLADVASVLRSKNSGPYELTLDVMFPDHEIYEKVKKAGILERETVSKLYKVAENDVLASLFFDQAMAYKATIKRPSVSGGFAETDTHGSQQHIPLMYLTLPWGRDPDVEVLCVESVKDKDTTPPLETAYVYRKPARPPPKTGLEKRLVWKMDLLPVPQMALMYFITFLDRNSFGNGRIMGLQRDLHMMNQDYSSAAQLFFVGYLLFMLPGNIFLRWISPYFVFGCGIISFGAFLCGMSGAQSYGTVLAMRIMIRVAQAFVQGIGMYSALWYTRTEVATRGALYFSAATLSGAFSGLISYRIAQNLTEEKTGWEPWRWLLLIEGLMGVFIGILIIVLLPAFPDQMKKGKNWLFSKEEIQLAIQRSSGKSFALWSIYPDAFCKANLSTGASQRGIPGIPNFVGLKSALMDPKAWSFALIQGGASLPVTSIGIFLPSFIRGFGFSDIDAQLFSVIPYACAFVVLPTMCMISDQINRKAPFIILGFIAAAVEHLILLFVESTAVKIVGTCFICAGVYSSVVLDVTWLAINNGGFTKRGTTWALAEMVGQAFAIMGANVYDDRPRYVKGHSIALAFLLLAIVLVMVNWAWMRHGNKKRDRILAEYGERNEVHPDTNKSLEERFDYHINSRYTL
;
A
#
# COMPACT_ATOMS: atom_id res chain seq x y z
N MET A 1 -4.62 49.80 14.49
CA MET A 1 -6.06 49.53 14.32
C MET A 1 -6.74 49.82 15.64
N SER A 2 -7.87 50.55 15.63
CA SER A 2 -8.79 50.70 16.77
C SER A 2 -9.06 49.33 17.40
N PRO A 3 -9.29 49.20 18.73
CA PRO A 3 -9.73 47.93 19.30
C PRO A 3 -11.03 47.54 18.61
N SER A 4 -10.95 46.58 17.69
CA SER A 4 -12.12 46.08 16.98
C SER A 4 -13.05 45.51 18.04
N LYS A 5 -14.35 45.79 17.91
CA LYS A 5 -15.41 45.18 18.73
C LYS A 5 -15.03 43.72 19.01
N ILE A 6 -14.91 43.37 20.30
CA ILE A 6 -14.69 41.98 20.73
C ILE A 6 -15.75 41.15 20.01
N LYS A 7 -15.31 40.19 19.18
CA LYS A 7 -16.24 39.31 18.47
C LYS A 7 -17.01 38.49 19.52
N ASP A 8 -18.29 38.26 19.27
CA ASP A 8 -19.11 37.43 20.15
C ASP A 8 -18.67 35.95 20.12
N GLU A 9 -18.02 35.53 19.02
CA GLU A 9 -17.50 34.17 18.82
C GLU A 9 -16.14 34.20 18.10
N LEU A 10 -15.27 33.23 18.40
CA LEU A 10 -13.96 33.03 17.76
C LEU A 10 -13.88 31.64 17.12
N ARG A 11 -13.45 31.56 15.85
CA ARG A 11 -13.37 30.32 15.08
C ARG A 11 -11.92 29.88 14.86
N ILE A 12 -11.52 28.81 15.52
CA ILE A 12 -10.17 28.24 15.42
C ILE A 12 -10.21 26.96 14.60
N PHE A 13 -9.38 26.87 13.57
CA PHE A 13 -9.28 25.69 12.71
C PHE A 13 -8.00 24.91 12.98
N THR A 14 -8.14 23.58 13.17
CA THR A 14 -7.00 22.66 13.20
C THR A 14 -7.13 21.66 12.05
N PRO A 15 -6.29 21.78 11.00
CA PRO A 15 -6.34 20.90 9.85
C PRO A 15 -5.80 19.50 10.15
N ILE A 16 -4.86 19.39 11.08
CA ILE A 16 -4.25 18.12 11.48
C ILE A 16 -3.56 18.27 12.83
N GLY A 17 -3.53 17.21 13.63
CA GLY A 17 -2.81 17.18 14.91
C GLY A 17 -1.30 16.90 14.81
N GLN A 18 -0.74 16.77 13.61
CA GLN A 18 0.72 16.73 13.41
C GLN A 18 1.09 17.08 11.95
N LEU A 19 1.98 18.05 11.78
CA LEU A 19 2.47 18.46 10.45
C LEU A 19 3.23 17.34 9.74
N GLY A 20 3.11 17.32 8.41
CA GLY A 20 3.76 16.40 7.47
C GLY A 20 2.95 15.16 7.11
N GLN A 21 1.87 14.88 7.82
CA GLN A 21 0.95 13.77 7.51
C GLN A 21 -0.06 14.10 6.39
N GLY A 22 -0.32 15.40 6.16
CA GLY A 22 -1.20 15.91 5.11
C GLY A 22 -2.69 15.82 5.42
N TRP A 23 -3.46 16.74 4.84
CA TRP A 23 -4.90 16.90 5.04
C TRP A 23 -5.66 16.89 3.71
N SER A 24 -6.99 16.83 3.79
CA SER A 24 -7.85 17.03 2.62
C SER A 24 -7.79 18.48 2.18
N GLU A 25 -7.17 18.77 1.03
CA GLU A 25 -7.08 20.15 0.52
C GLU A 25 -8.46 20.79 0.33
N GLN A 26 -9.47 20.02 -0.07
CA GLN A 26 -10.82 20.55 -0.22
C GLN A 26 -11.36 21.05 1.12
N ILE A 27 -11.33 20.22 2.17
CA ILE A 27 -11.84 20.60 3.50
C ILE A 27 -11.03 21.79 4.06
N PHE A 28 -9.73 21.81 3.81
CA PHE A 28 -8.85 22.90 4.24
C PHE A 28 -9.22 24.25 3.60
N TRP A 29 -9.40 24.28 2.28
CA TRP A 29 -9.79 25.52 1.60
C TRP A 29 -11.25 25.90 1.88
N ASP A 30 -12.17 24.94 1.99
CA ASP A 30 -13.57 25.18 2.37
C ASP A 30 -13.67 25.77 3.78
N ALA A 31 -12.85 25.28 4.73
CA ALA A 31 -12.76 25.82 6.08
C ALA A 31 -12.29 27.29 6.07
N LEU A 32 -11.28 27.61 5.26
CA LEU A 32 -10.81 28.99 5.09
C LEU A 32 -11.87 29.92 4.52
N GLU A 33 -12.61 29.46 3.50
CA GLU A 33 -13.72 30.22 2.90
C GLU A 33 -14.89 30.43 3.88
N SER A 34 -15.05 29.56 4.88
CA SER A 34 -16.11 29.68 5.90
C SER A 34 -15.89 30.81 6.91
N GLY A 35 -14.73 31.48 6.87
CA GLY A 35 -14.37 32.59 7.75
C GLY A 35 -13.85 32.11 9.10
N ILE A 36 -12.61 31.61 9.11
CA ILE A 36 -11.86 31.25 10.33
C ILE A 36 -11.01 32.44 10.81
N ASP A 37 -10.76 32.50 12.11
CA ASP A 37 -9.97 33.57 12.73
C ASP A 37 -8.49 33.23 12.86
N GLY A 38 -8.16 31.93 12.99
CA GLY A 38 -6.78 31.47 13.09
C GLY A 38 -6.66 29.97 12.78
N ILE A 39 -5.51 29.59 12.22
CA ILE A 39 -5.11 28.19 12.08
C ILE A 39 -4.13 27.86 13.19
N ILE A 40 -4.44 26.86 14.02
CA ILE A 40 -3.55 26.44 15.12
C ILE A 40 -3.30 24.94 14.99
N ILE A 41 -2.03 24.57 15.10
CA ILE A 41 -1.55 23.18 15.00
C ILE A 41 -0.50 22.97 16.08
N ASP A 42 -0.65 21.96 16.91
CA ASP A 42 0.44 21.46 17.74
C ASP A 42 0.86 20.07 17.25
N GLY A 43 2.15 19.74 17.35
CA GLY A 43 2.70 18.45 16.93
C GLY A 43 3.50 17.76 18.02
N GLY A 44 3.40 18.26 19.25
CA GLY A 44 4.21 17.86 20.39
C GLY A 44 3.95 16.42 20.78
N SER A 45 4.97 15.58 20.84
CA SER A 45 4.77 14.18 21.24
C SER A 45 6.02 13.51 21.79
N THR A 46 5.84 12.75 22.87
CA THR A 46 6.86 11.83 23.41
C THR A 46 6.61 10.38 23.00
N ASP A 47 5.50 10.10 22.31
CA ASP A 47 5.05 8.75 21.95
C ASP A 47 5.94 8.06 20.91
N SER A 48 6.61 8.83 20.06
CA SER A 48 7.53 8.28 19.07
C SER A 48 8.87 7.81 19.68
N GLY A 49 9.01 7.93 21.01
CA GLY A 49 10.18 7.52 21.76
C GLY A 49 11.28 8.59 21.77
N PRO A 50 12.42 8.29 22.42
CA PRO A 50 13.48 9.26 22.71
C PRO A 50 14.31 9.64 21.49
N GLY A 51 14.22 8.87 20.39
CA GLY A 51 15.12 9.01 19.24
C GLY A 51 15.07 10.34 18.53
N ARG A 52 13.92 11.02 18.55
CA ARG A 52 13.75 12.31 17.89
C ARG A 52 14.55 13.39 18.60
N LEU A 53 14.26 13.55 19.90
CA LEU A 53 14.93 14.50 20.77
C LEU A 53 16.43 14.20 20.93
N ALA A 54 16.80 12.91 20.99
CA ALA A 54 18.20 12.51 21.11
C ALA A 54 19.00 12.82 19.84
N GLN A 55 18.44 12.58 18.65
CA GLN A 55 19.15 12.64 17.37
C GLN A 55 18.88 13.91 16.54
N GLY A 56 17.94 14.76 16.95
CA GLY A 56 17.52 15.95 16.21
C GLY A 56 16.91 15.62 14.84
N ARG A 57 15.89 14.76 14.83
CA ARG A 57 15.24 14.27 13.60
C ARG A 57 13.74 14.49 13.66
N THR A 58 13.16 14.98 12.57
CA THR A 58 11.71 15.16 12.42
C THR A 58 10.94 13.84 12.53
N ASN A 59 9.70 13.90 13.02
CA ASN A 59 8.78 12.74 13.06
C ASN A 59 8.35 12.26 11.66
N VAL A 60 8.43 13.13 10.67
CA VAL A 60 7.93 12.95 9.30
C VAL A 60 9.03 13.26 8.28
N PRO A 61 9.00 12.69 7.06
CA PRO A 61 9.94 13.07 6.01
C PRO A 61 9.88 14.57 5.73
N LYS A 62 11.04 15.20 5.46
CA LYS A 62 11.14 16.64 5.17
C LYS A 62 10.17 17.10 4.08
N ALA A 63 10.02 16.31 3.01
CA ALA A 63 9.09 16.61 1.90
C ALA A 63 7.62 16.73 2.36
N GLY A 64 7.22 15.99 3.41
CA GLY A 64 5.88 16.12 4.00
C GLY A 64 5.70 17.45 4.71
N LEU A 65 6.70 17.88 5.50
CA LEU A 65 6.70 19.21 6.15
C LEU A 65 6.69 20.34 5.12
N GLU A 66 7.49 20.22 4.06
CA GLU A 66 7.53 21.19 2.97
C GLU A 66 6.16 21.37 2.32
N ARG A 67 5.44 20.28 2.02
CA ARG A 67 4.08 20.35 1.47
C ARG A 67 3.13 21.12 2.39
N ASP A 68 3.10 20.76 3.67
CA ASP A 68 2.12 21.28 4.63
C ASP A 68 2.40 22.75 4.96
N LEU A 69 3.66 23.11 5.24
CA LEU A 69 4.08 24.47 5.55
C LEU A 69 3.93 25.43 4.36
N ARG A 70 4.22 24.98 3.13
CA ARG A 70 3.99 25.79 1.92
C ARG A 70 2.50 26.06 1.70
N ASN A 71 1.63 25.10 1.99
CA ASN A 71 0.18 25.29 1.95
C ASN A 71 -0.32 26.27 3.02
N LEU A 72 0.25 26.25 4.24
CA LEU A 72 -0.05 27.23 5.29
C LEU A 72 0.39 28.65 4.91
N ALA A 73 1.60 28.80 4.36
CA ALA A 73 2.08 30.10 3.86
C ALA A 73 1.16 30.65 2.75
N LYS A 74 0.69 29.78 1.85
CA LYS A 74 -0.30 30.15 0.84
C LYS A 74 -1.64 30.59 1.46
N ALA A 75 -2.09 29.93 2.53
CA ALA A 75 -3.31 30.33 3.23
C ALA A 75 -3.18 31.74 3.85
N CYS A 76 -2.04 32.06 4.48
CA CYS A 76 -1.74 33.42 4.97
C CYS A 76 -1.79 34.46 3.85
N GLN A 77 -1.23 34.13 2.67
CA GLN A 77 -1.25 35.03 1.51
C GLN A 77 -2.67 35.30 1.00
N VAL A 78 -3.49 34.25 0.85
CA VAL A 78 -4.79 34.33 0.17
C VAL A 78 -5.90 34.84 1.09
N TYR A 79 -5.91 34.41 2.35
CA TYR A 79 -7.01 34.67 3.28
C TYR A 79 -6.63 35.61 4.43
N ASN A 80 -5.36 36.02 4.53
CA ASN A 80 -4.86 36.87 5.61
C ASN A 80 -5.17 36.31 7.01
N VAL A 81 -5.09 34.99 7.15
CA VAL A 81 -5.33 34.27 8.41
C VAL A 81 -4.00 34.00 9.12
N PRO A 82 -3.88 34.27 10.43
CA PRO A 82 -2.69 33.93 11.21
C PRO A 82 -2.57 32.42 11.44
N VAL A 83 -1.33 31.92 11.48
CA VAL A 83 -0.99 30.52 11.75
C VAL A 83 -0.14 30.41 13.01
N LEU A 84 -0.51 29.55 13.94
CA LEU A 84 0.30 29.20 15.11
C LEU A 84 0.69 27.72 15.06
N ILE A 85 1.98 27.46 15.15
CA ILE A 85 2.55 26.12 15.28
C ILE A 85 3.08 25.99 16.71
N GLY A 86 2.50 25.09 17.50
CA GLY A 86 2.86 24.84 18.90
C GLY A 86 4.27 24.25 19.00
N SER A 87 4.42 22.97 18.67
CA SER A 87 5.69 22.23 18.74
C SER A 87 6.23 21.85 17.36
N ALA A 88 7.23 22.59 16.86
CA ALA A 88 7.90 22.31 15.59
C ALA A 88 8.69 20.98 15.61
N GLY A 89 8.65 20.20 14.52
CA GLY A 89 9.37 18.92 14.39
C GLY A 89 8.82 17.76 15.24
N GLY A 90 8.02 18.08 16.26
CA GLY A 90 7.31 17.21 17.19
C GLY A 90 7.99 17.06 18.55
N ASP A 91 9.30 17.26 18.63
CA ASP A 91 10.08 17.37 19.87
C ASP A 91 10.34 18.82 20.29
N GLY A 92 10.15 19.79 19.37
CA GLY A 92 10.19 21.21 19.68
C GLY A 92 11.60 21.80 19.82
N GLU A 93 12.63 21.11 19.31
CA GLU A 93 14.02 21.60 19.37
C GLU A 93 14.24 22.85 18.50
N ASN A 94 15.26 23.64 18.83
CA ASN A 94 15.49 24.93 18.19
C ASN A 94 15.81 24.79 16.69
N ALA A 95 16.55 23.75 16.31
CA ALA A 95 16.86 23.46 14.91
C ALA A 95 15.61 23.15 14.07
N MET A 96 14.58 22.56 14.68
CA MET A 96 13.30 22.28 14.01
C MET A 96 12.44 23.53 13.88
N VAL A 97 12.48 24.42 14.87
CA VAL A 97 11.88 25.75 14.77
C VAL A 97 12.47 26.50 13.57
N ASP A 98 13.81 26.56 13.49
CA ASP A 98 14.50 27.21 12.38
C ASP A 98 14.18 26.54 11.03
N MET A 99 14.12 25.20 10.96
CA MET A 99 13.75 24.49 9.74
C MET A 99 12.35 24.85 9.25
N CYS A 100 11.36 24.85 10.15
CA CYS A 100 9.98 25.20 9.82
C CYS A 100 9.87 26.67 9.36
N ALA A 101 10.52 27.60 10.09
CA ALA A 101 10.56 29.01 9.72
C ALA A 101 11.24 29.22 8.35
N ASN A 102 12.33 28.52 8.08
CA ASN A 102 13.04 28.59 6.79
C ASN A 102 12.19 28.07 5.63
N ILE A 103 11.45 26.97 5.78
CA ILE A 103 10.55 26.44 4.75
C ILE A 103 9.45 27.46 4.42
N ILE A 104 8.87 28.11 5.44
CA ILE A 104 7.88 29.19 5.23
C ILE A 104 8.53 30.35 4.49
N ALA A 105 9.74 30.74 4.90
CA ALA A 105 10.44 31.85 4.28
C ALA A 105 10.82 31.56 2.81
N GLU A 106 11.22 30.33 2.50
CA GLU A 106 11.39 29.84 1.13
C GLU A 106 10.09 29.90 0.35
N ALA A 107 8.96 29.47 0.93
CA ALA A 107 7.66 29.55 0.27
C ALA A 107 7.29 30.98 -0.14
N VAL A 108 7.54 31.96 0.73
CA VAL A 108 7.30 33.38 0.48
C VAL A 108 8.19 33.90 -0.66
N ARG A 109 9.49 33.55 -0.63
CA ARG A 109 10.46 33.96 -1.67
C ARG A 109 10.16 33.32 -3.02
N ASP A 110 9.93 32.00 -3.05
CA ASP A 110 9.73 31.21 -4.27
C ASP A 110 8.48 31.65 -5.03
N ASN A 111 7.42 32.03 -4.32
CA ASN A 111 6.13 32.37 -4.91
C ASN A 111 5.86 33.88 -4.98
N GLY A 112 6.79 34.74 -4.54
CA GLY A 112 6.61 36.19 -4.55
C GLY A 112 5.43 36.67 -3.71
N TYR A 113 5.18 36.03 -2.56
CA TYR A 113 4.09 36.42 -1.64
C TYR A 113 4.35 37.80 -1.02
N ARG A 114 3.30 38.39 -0.44
CA ARG A 114 3.42 39.65 0.32
C ARG A 114 4.45 39.45 1.45
N PRO A 115 5.10 40.52 1.92
CA PRO A 115 5.93 40.44 3.11
C PRO A 115 5.18 39.77 4.26
N MET A 116 5.78 38.73 4.84
CA MET A 116 5.20 37.99 5.95
C MET A 116 6.07 38.11 7.19
N LYS A 117 5.42 38.36 8.34
CA LYS A 117 6.08 38.39 9.64
C LYS A 117 6.04 36.99 10.26
N VAL A 118 7.19 36.35 10.33
CA VAL A 118 7.38 35.01 10.91
C VAL A 118 8.07 35.15 12.27
N ILE A 119 7.45 34.62 13.32
CA ILE A 119 7.98 34.68 14.69
C ILE A 119 8.41 33.28 15.11
N SER A 120 9.61 33.14 15.68
CA SER A 120 10.15 31.89 16.21
C SER A 120 10.27 31.98 17.73
N ILE A 121 9.77 30.98 18.46
CA ILE A 121 9.88 30.89 19.93
C ILE A 121 10.70 29.63 20.27
N TYR A 122 11.84 29.81 20.94
CA TYR A 122 12.78 28.73 21.22
C TYR A 122 12.55 28.08 22.59
N SER A 123 12.91 26.81 22.75
CA SER A 123 12.59 26.01 23.96
C SER A 123 13.74 25.19 24.55
N GLU A 124 14.90 25.14 23.89
CA GLU A 124 16.07 24.48 24.46
C GLU A 124 16.65 25.29 25.63
N ILE A 125 16.84 24.62 26.77
CA ILE A 125 17.34 25.24 27.99
C ILE A 125 18.83 24.92 28.16
N PRO A 126 19.69 25.93 28.42
CA PRO A 126 21.10 25.71 28.69
C PRO A 126 21.31 24.77 29.89
N LYS A 127 22.14 23.75 29.72
CA LYS A 127 22.42 22.75 30.78
C LYS A 127 22.91 23.37 32.08
N ASP A 128 23.71 24.43 32.01
CA ASP A 128 24.22 25.13 33.20
C ASP A 128 23.11 25.76 34.04
N HIS A 129 22.04 26.26 33.39
CA HIS A 129 20.87 26.75 34.08
C HIS A 129 20.15 25.62 34.82
N ILE A 130 20.01 24.45 34.18
CA ILE A 130 19.39 23.25 34.79
C ILE A 130 20.22 22.76 35.98
N ARG A 131 21.56 22.71 35.85
CA ARG A 131 22.47 22.34 36.94
C ARG A 131 22.31 23.25 38.15
N GLN A 132 22.21 24.56 37.91
CA GLN A 132 22.03 25.53 38.98
C GLN A 132 20.70 25.28 39.71
N LYS A 133 19.60 25.15 38.96
CA LYS A 133 18.27 24.84 39.52
C LYS A 133 18.23 23.51 40.27
N LEU A 134 18.97 22.49 39.82
CA LEU A 134 19.10 21.21 40.53
C LEU A 134 19.81 21.41 41.88
N LYS A 135 20.92 22.16 41.91
CA LYS A 135 21.65 22.47 43.16
C LYS A 135 20.81 23.28 44.15
N ASP A 136 19.96 24.15 43.63
CA ASP A 136 19.04 24.96 44.43
C ASP A 136 17.83 24.15 44.96
N GLY A 137 17.72 22.86 44.61
CA GLY A 137 16.60 22.00 45.02
C GLY A 137 15.28 22.34 44.32
N LEU A 138 15.34 23.00 43.15
CA LEU A 138 14.18 23.49 42.40
C LEU A 138 13.81 22.59 41.21
N ILE A 139 14.22 21.32 41.24
CA ILE A 139 13.84 20.32 40.24
C ILE A 139 13.26 19.10 40.94
N SER A 140 12.12 18.60 40.45
CA SER A 140 11.49 17.37 40.94
C SER A 140 11.07 16.45 39.79
N PRO A 141 10.91 15.14 40.01
CA PRO A 141 10.34 14.25 39.01
C PRO A 141 8.90 14.63 38.64
N CYS A 142 8.47 14.35 37.40
CA CYS A 142 7.08 14.60 36.94
C CYS A 142 6.04 13.64 37.54
N GLY A 143 6.45 12.65 38.32
CA GLY A 143 5.59 11.66 38.96
C GLY A 143 6.41 10.59 39.67
N GLY A 144 5.77 9.78 40.51
CA GLY A 144 6.45 8.75 41.32
C GLY A 144 7.13 7.62 40.50
N ALA A 145 6.80 7.50 39.21
CA ALA A 145 7.44 6.56 38.31
C ALA A 145 8.78 7.07 37.74
N VAL A 146 9.02 8.38 37.78
CA VAL A 146 10.24 9.01 37.22
C VAL A 146 11.36 8.98 38.27
N PRO A 147 12.57 8.51 37.94
CA PRO A 147 13.73 8.60 38.82
C PRO A 147 14.12 10.05 39.15
N GLU A 148 14.86 10.26 40.24
CA GLU A 148 15.44 11.56 40.56
C GLU A 148 16.47 12.02 39.51
N LEU A 149 16.50 13.31 39.20
CA LEU A 149 17.44 13.87 38.23
C LEU A 149 18.85 13.87 38.80
N THR A 150 19.81 13.33 38.05
CA THR A 150 21.23 13.38 38.43
C THR A 150 22.04 14.33 37.54
N GLU A 151 23.18 14.79 38.06
CA GLU A 151 24.17 15.56 37.28
C GLU A 151 24.65 14.78 36.05
N HIS A 152 24.72 13.45 36.15
CA HIS A 152 25.09 12.58 35.05
C HIS A 152 24.04 12.60 33.92
N ASP A 153 22.76 12.64 34.24
CA ASP A 153 21.69 12.71 33.24
C ASP A 153 21.71 14.04 32.49
N ILE A 154 21.95 15.16 33.19
CA ILE A 154 22.14 16.47 32.56
C ILE A 154 23.38 16.46 31.65
N ALA A 155 24.51 15.94 32.13
CA ALA A 155 25.74 15.88 31.36
C ALA A 155 25.59 15.05 30.07
N THR A 156 24.95 13.88 30.17
CA THR A 156 24.82 12.90 29.07
C THR A 156 23.66 13.15 28.11
N SER A 157 22.64 13.92 28.51
CA SER A 157 21.59 14.39 27.59
C SER A 157 22.20 15.04 26.35
N THR A 158 21.67 14.82 25.16
CA THR A 158 22.15 15.55 23.97
C THR A 158 21.67 16.99 24.02
N ARG A 159 20.41 17.19 24.44
CA ARG A 159 19.75 18.48 24.68
C ARG A 159 18.61 18.30 25.68
N VAL A 160 18.14 19.41 26.21
CA VAL A 160 16.95 19.46 27.08
C VAL A 160 16.05 20.60 26.60
N VAL A 161 14.79 20.28 26.36
CA VAL A 161 13.74 21.26 26.02
C VAL A 161 12.82 21.47 27.22
N ALA A 162 12.29 22.68 27.37
CA ALA A 162 11.25 22.98 28.35
C ALA A 162 9.91 23.18 27.65
N GLN A 163 8.86 22.59 28.20
CA GLN A 163 7.50 22.75 27.73
C GLN A 163 6.97 24.13 28.13
N MET A 164 6.82 25.03 27.17
CA MET A 164 6.35 26.39 27.41
C MET A 164 4.83 26.47 27.60
N GLY A 165 4.40 27.41 28.45
CA GLY A 165 2.99 27.77 28.61
C GLY A 165 2.49 28.72 27.51
N LEU A 166 1.37 29.39 27.78
CA LEU A 166 0.73 30.31 26.84
C LEU A 166 1.45 31.67 26.76
N GLU A 167 2.23 32.00 27.79
CA GLU A 167 2.79 33.33 28.03
C GLU A 167 3.71 33.78 26.89
N PRO A 168 4.65 32.96 26.37
CA PRO A 168 5.49 33.35 25.23
C PRO A 168 4.68 33.63 23.95
N PHE A 169 3.66 32.81 23.68
CA PHE A 169 2.77 33.01 22.53
C PHE A 169 1.97 34.31 22.66
N LEU A 170 1.43 34.59 23.85
CA LEU A 170 0.66 35.80 24.12
C LEU A 170 1.54 37.05 24.02
N GLN A 171 2.78 37.00 24.52
CA GLN A 171 3.76 38.08 24.39
C GLN A 171 4.11 38.32 22.92
N ALA A 172 4.42 37.27 22.17
CA ALA A 172 4.72 37.34 20.74
C ALA A 172 3.60 38.04 19.94
N MET A 173 2.34 37.69 20.20
CA MET A 173 1.18 38.29 19.54
C MET A 173 0.92 39.74 19.97
N ARG A 174 1.07 40.07 21.26
CA ARG A 174 0.89 41.44 21.78
C ARG A 174 1.93 42.41 21.26
N ASP A 175 3.18 41.98 21.18
CA ASP A 175 4.28 42.80 20.66
C ASP A 175 4.20 42.95 19.13
N ASN A 176 3.53 42.01 18.46
CA ASN A 176 3.42 41.98 17.00
C ASN A 176 1.97 41.73 16.53
N PRO A 177 1.04 42.69 16.70
CA PRO A 177 -0.40 42.50 16.45
C PRO A 177 -0.80 42.26 14.97
N GLY A 178 0.16 42.20 14.05
CA GLY A 178 -0.01 41.87 12.63
C GLY A 178 0.92 40.74 12.17
N PHE A 179 1.20 39.76 13.03
CA PHE A 179 1.98 38.56 12.70
C PHE A 179 1.24 37.68 11.69
N ASP A 180 2.00 36.91 10.90
CA ASP A 180 1.43 35.96 9.94
C ASP A 180 1.57 34.52 10.44
N VAL A 181 2.78 34.17 10.91
CA VAL A 181 3.08 32.82 11.40
C VAL A 181 3.89 32.88 12.68
N ILE A 182 3.49 32.10 13.69
CA ILE A 182 4.31 31.81 14.88
C ILE A 182 4.73 30.34 14.82
N VAL A 183 6.03 30.09 14.97
CA VAL A 183 6.64 28.76 15.05
C VAL A 183 7.23 28.58 16.45
N GLY A 184 6.58 27.78 17.28
CA GLY A 184 7.03 27.46 18.62
C GLY A 184 7.92 26.21 18.69
N GLY A 185 8.83 26.21 19.66
CA GLY A 185 9.54 25.03 20.15
C GLY A 185 8.62 24.16 21.00
N ARG A 186 9.13 23.43 22.00
CA ARG A 186 8.31 22.52 22.79
C ARG A 186 7.23 23.28 23.57
N ALA A 187 5.98 23.13 23.15
CA ALA A 187 4.81 23.77 23.77
C ALA A 187 4.02 22.79 24.63
N TYR A 188 3.35 23.32 25.65
CA TYR A 188 2.21 22.62 26.23
C TYR A 188 1.12 22.63 25.19
N ASP A 189 0.73 21.46 24.72
CA ASP A 189 -0.12 21.25 23.56
C ASP A 189 -1.37 22.19 23.48
N PRO A 190 -2.12 22.50 24.57
CA PRO A 190 -3.23 23.46 24.54
C PRO A 190 -2.84 24.95 24.64
N ALA A 191 -1.59 25.27 24.97
CA ALA A 191 -1.10 26.63 25.19
C ALA A 191 -1.25 27.58 23.98
N PRO A 192 -0.90 27.22 22.73
CA PRO A 192 -1.06 28.12 21.59
C PRO A 192 -2.54 28.46 21.34
N TYR A 193 -3.45 27.52 21.60
CA TYR A 193 -4.91 27.74 21.52
C TYR A 193 -5.38 28.71 22.59
N ALA A 194 -4.99 28.48 23.85
CA ALA A 194 -5.37 29.35 24.96
C ALA A 194 -4.81 30.77 24.82
N ALA A 195 -3.56 30.90 24.35
CA ALA A 195 -2.94 32.19 24.05
C ALA A 195 -3.74 32.97 22.99
N PHE A 196 -4.17 32.28 21.92
CA PHE A 196 -4.91 32.91 20.83
C PHE A 196 -6.30 33.39 21.29
N CYS A 197 -7.01 32.59 22.10
CA CYS A 197 -8.26 32.99 22.72
C CYS A 197 -8.10 34.23 23.62
N LEU A 198 -7.09 34.25 24.48
CA LEU A 198 -6.80 35.39 25.36
C LEU A 198 -6.44 36.66 24.58
N TYR A 199 -5.66 36.53 23.51
CA TYR A 199 -5.30 37.65 22.65
C TYR A 199 -6.54 38.31 22.02
N HIS A 200 -7.58 37.53 21.74
CA HIS A 200 -8.86 37.99 21.19
C HIS A 200 -9.92 38.36 22.25
N GLY A 201 -9.58 38.36 23.54
CA GLY A 201 -10.47 38.78 24.62
C GLY A 201 -11.41 37.70 25.20
N PHE A 202 -11.11 36.42 24.96
CA PHE A 202 -11.81 35.29 25.58
C PHE A 202 -11.05 34.84 26.82
N GLU A 203 -11.50 35.31 27.99
CA GLU A 203 -10.74 35.24 29.26
C GLU A 203 -10.94 33.95 30.09
N ASP A 204 -11.91 33.09 29.73
CA ASP A 204 -12.14 31.84 30.45
C ASP A 204 -11.06 30.79 30.15
N MET A 205 -10.08 30.76 31.04
CA MET A 205 -8.93 29.85 30.97
C MET A 205 -9.31 28.38 31.02
N GLY A 206 -10.37 28.02 31.75
CA GLY A 206 -10.82 26.62 31.83
C GLY A 206 -11.35 26.15 30.49
N VAL A 207 -12.21 26.95 29.86
CA VAL A 207 -12.75 26.70 28.51
C VAL A 207 -11.63 26.67 27.47
N ASN A 208 -10.73 27.65 27.50
CA ASN A 208 -9.64 27.78 26.54
C ASN A 208 -8.67 26.57 26.58
N TYR A 209 -8.25 26.14 27.77
CA TYR A 209 -7.37 24.97 27.93
C TYR A 209 -8.08 23.66 27.59
N ALA A 210 -9.35 23.51 27.96
CA ALA A 210 -10.14 22.32 27.61
C ALA A 210 -10.33 22.20 26.09
N MET A 211 -10.59 23.32 25.41
CA MET A 211 -10.68 23.41 23.95
C MET A 211 -9.35 23.04 23.30
N GLY A 212 -8.26 23.66 23.75
CA GLY A 212 -6.92 23.37 23.24
C GLY A 212 -6.56 21.90 23.35
N LYS A 213 -6.89 21.26 24.50
CA LYS A 213 -6.55 19.85 24.74
C LYS A 213 -7.27 18.89 23.79
N ILE A 214 -8.46 19.25 23.31
CA ILE A 214 -9.18 18.48 22.30
C ILE A 214 -8.68 18.83 20.90
N MET A 215 -8.51 20.12 20.61
CA MET A 215 -8.17 20.62 19.28
C MET A 215 -6.74 20.31 18.85
N GLU A 216 -5.78 20.15 19.77
CA GLU A 216 -4.41 19.75 19.45
C GLU A 216 -4.35 18.43 18.67
N CYS A 217 -5.29 17.52 18.93
CA CYS A 217 -5.41 16.25 18.22
C CYS A 217 -6.29 16.34 16.97
N GLY A 218 -6.85 17.51 16.66
CA GLY A 218 -7.86 17.73 15.63
C GLY A 218 -9.17 17.03 15.95
N ALA A 219 -9.82 16.45 14.95
CA ALA A 219 -11.10 15.73 15.13
C ALA A 219 -10.94 14.27 15.57
N GLN A 220 -9.88 13.91 16.30
CA GLN A 220 -9.67 12.52 16.72
C GLN A 220 -10.70 12.01 17.75
N CYS A 221 -11.43 12.92 18.40
CA CYS A 221 -12.55 12.60 19.29
C CYS A 221 -13.86 12.29 18.54
N SER A 222 -13.91 12.43 17.21
CA SER A 222 -15.11 12.13 16.42
C SER A 222 -15.27 10.63 16.15
N ILE A 223 -16.48 10.24 15.78
CA ILE A 223 -16.87 8.87 15.42
C ILE A 223 -17.54 8.92 14.04
N PRO A 224 -17.00 8.23 13.02
CA PRO A 224 -15.61 7.72 12.95
C PRO A 224 -14.58 8.84 13.14
N LYS A 225 -13.35 8.49 13.54
CA LYS A 225 -12.27 9.47 13.74
C LYS A 225 -11.95 10.23 12.44
N SER A 226 -11.88 11.55 12.52
CA SER A 226 -11.44 12.44 11.44
C SER A 226 -10.22 13.28 11.85
N ARG A 227 -9.66 14.06 10.92
CA ARG A 227 -8.46 14.87 11.18
C ARG A 227 -8.82 16.33 11.42
N GLU A 228 -9.60 16.91 10.51
CA GLU A 228 -9.91 18.32 10.44
C GLU A 228 -11.05 18.70 11.42
N ALA A 229 -10.83 19.70 12.29
CA ALA A 229 -11.82 20.21 13.25
C ALA A 229 -11.86 21.74 13.29
N ILE A 230 -13.03 22.30 13.60
CA ILE A 230 -13.20 23.70 14.00
C ILE A 230 -13.72 23.75 15.43
N ALA A 231 -13.14 24.62 16.24
CA ALA A 231 -13.69 25.06 17.51
C ALA A 231 -14.33 26.44 17.37
N VAL A 232 -15.58 26.58 17.81
CA VAL A 232 -16.24 27.89 17.95
C VAL A 232 -16.24 28.26 19.43
N VAL A 233 -15.37 29.19 19.82
CA VAL A 233 -15.18 29.63 21.20
C VAL A 233 -16.08 30.81 21.52
N ARG A 234 -16.71 30.75 22.69
CA ARG A 234 -17.54 31.79 23.30
C ARG A 234 -16.99 32.12 24.68
N ARG A 235 -17.59 33.11 25.36
CA ARG A 235 -17.11 33.58 26.66
C ARG A 235 -17.03 32.51 27.74
N ASP A 236 -17.95 31.53 27.72
CA ASP A 236 -18.13 30.53 28.78
C ASP A 236 -18.22 29.08 28.23
N SER A 237 -17.96 28.89 26.94
CA SER A 237 -18.15 27.62 26.25
C SER A 237 -17.40 27.54 24.93
N PHE A 238 -17.21 26.33 24.42
CA PHE A 238 -16.81 26.12 23.03
C PHE A 238 -17.60 24.99 22.38
N ASP A 239 -17.79 25.08 21.07
CA ASP A 239 -18.39 24.03 20.25
C ASP A 239 -17.29 23.28 19.50
N MET A 240 -17.28 21.95 19.61
CA MET A 240 -16.39 21.08 18.87
C MET A 240 -17.10 20.54 17.62
N ILE A 241 -16.56 20.86 16.43
CA ILE A 241 -17.18 20.54 15.14
C ILE A 241 -16.19 19.76 14.26
N PRO A 242 -16.45 18.48 13.94
CA PRO A 242 -15.64 17.74 12.97
C PRO A 242 -15.98 18.20 11.54
N LEU A 243 -14.97 18.46 10.70
CA LEU A 243 -15.20 18.94 9.34
C LEU A 243 -15.43 17.83 8.32
N ASP A 244 -14.99 16.59 8.59
CA ASP A 244 -15.38 15.47 7.74
C ASP A 244 -16.90 15.27 7.83
N PRO A 245 -17.66 15.40 6.72
CA PRO A 245 -19.12 15.31 6.70
C PRO A 245 -19.69 14.01 7.28
N LYS A 246 -18.85 13.01 7.44
CA LYS A 246 -19.21 11.63 7.83
C LYS A 246 -18.90 11.35 9.28
N SER A 247 -18.28 12.31 9.95
CA SER A 247 -17.87 12.19 11.33
C SER A 247 -18.77 13.06 12.19
N ARG A 248 -19.07 12.57 13.39
CA ARG A 248 -19.80 13.29 14.44
C ARG A 248 -19.06 13.21 15.76
N CYS A 249 -19.16 14.27 16.56
CA CYS A 249 -18.79 14.25 17.96
C CYS A 249 -20.03 13.93 18.80
N THR A 250 -19.87 13.07 19.81
CA THR A 250 -20.89 12.83 20.83
C THR A 250 -20.39 13.32 22.18
N THR A 251 -21.29 13.60 23.13
CA THR A 251 -20.92 14.03 24.49
C THR A 251 -19.89 13.10 25.13
N VAL A 252 -20.12 11.79 25.01
CA VAL A 252 -19.21 10.74 25.50
C VAL A 252 -17.90 10.74 24.72
N SER A 253 -17.91 10.89 23.39
CA SER A 253 -16.69 10.84 22.59
C SER A 253 -15.76 12.01 22.90
N VAL A 254 -16.32 13.21 23.10
CA VAL A 254 -15.57 14.41 23.49
C VAL A 254 -15.07 14.30 24.93
N ALA A 255 -15.92 13.88 25.88
CA ALA A 255 -15.49 13.65 27.27
C ALA A 255 -14.38 12.59 27.37
N SER A 256 -14.47 11.52 26.56
CA SER A 256 -13.51 10.42 26.54
C SER A 256 -12.10 10.83 26.07
N HIS A 257 -12.00 11.96 25.37
CA HIS A 257 -10.73 12.46 24.87
C HIS A 257 -9.82 12.97 26.01
N PHE A 258 -10.38 13.38 27.15
CA PHE A 258 -9.60 13.78 28.32
C PHE A 258 -8.92 12.62 29.05
N LEU A 259 -9.32 11.36 28.78
CA LEU A 259 -8.58 10.18 29.23
C LEU A 259 -7.29 9.98 28.44
N TYR A 260 -7.16 10.57 27.25
CA TYR A 260 -6.08 10.27 26.31
C TYR A 260 -4.75 10.87 26.76
N GLU A 261 -3.73 10.01 26.91
CA GLU A 261 -2.33 10.38 27.21
C GLU A 261 -2.14 11.17 28.53
N LYS A 262 -2.99 10.92 29.52
CA LYS A 262 -2.92 11.56 30.84
C LYS A 262 -2.99 10.52 31.95
N THR A 263 -2.27 10.76 33.05
CA THR A 263 -2.25 9.89 34.23
C THR A 263 -3.64 9.81 34.87
N ARG A 264 -4.35 10.94 34.87
CA ARG A 264 -5.72 11.10 35.38
C ARG A 264 -6.56 11.91 34.37
N PRO A 265 -7.88 11.67 34.29
CA PRO A 265 -8.74 12.36 33.34
C PRO A 265 -9.42 13.60 33.94
N ASP A 266 -9.40 13.76 35.26
CA ASP A 266 -10.13 14.81 36.00
C ASP A 266 -9.27 16.04 36.34
N VAL A 267 -7.95 15.87 36.39
CA VAL A 267 -6.96 16.95 36.65
C VAL A 267 -5.80 16.81 35.69
N LEU A 268 -5.58 17.81 34.84
CA LEU A 268 -4.49 17.84 33.86
C LEU A 268 -3.48 18.94 34.23
N HIS A 269 -2.31 18.52 34.70
CA HIS A 269 -1.21 19.44 35.02
C HIS A 269 -0.55 19.97 33.74
N GLY A 270 -0.21 21.25 33.74
CA GLY A 270 0.56 21.92 32.71
C GLY A 270 1.41 23.05 33.30
N PRO A 271 2.16 23.79 32.48
CA PRO A 271 2.93 24.93 32.96
C PRO A 271 2.02 25.99 33.61
N GLY A 272 2.37 26.43 34.82
CA GLY A 272 1.68 27.48 35.55
C GLY A 272 0.33 27.12 36.17
N GLY A 273 -0.09 25.84 36.15
CA GLY A 273 -1.36 25.44 36.76
C GLY A 273 -1.90 24.08 36.32
N ALA A 274 -3.13 23.79 36.72
CA ALA A 274 -3.83 22.56 36.37
C ALA A 274 -5.25 22.83 35.85
N LEU A 275 -5.66 22.08 34.83
CA LEU A 275 -7.02 22.07 34.34
C LEU A 275 -7.85 21.03 35.11
N HIS A 276 -8.89 21.48 35.80
CA HIS A 276 -9.84 20.67 36.54
C HIS A 276 -11.12 20.47 35.73
N LEU A 277 -11.51 19.21 35.54
CA LEU A 277 -12.62 18.81 34.67
C LEU A 277 -13.82 18.23 35.43
N GLY A 278 -13.75 18.14 36.76
CA GLY A 278 -14.82 17.54 37.58
C GLY A 278 -16.19 18.23 37.44
N GLY A 279 -16.22 19.52 37.11
CA GLY A 279 -17.44 20.31 36.89
C GLY A 279 -17.83 20.49 35.41
N THR A 280 -17.13 19.84 34.49
CA THR A 280 -17.34 20.05 33.04
C THR A 280 -18.62 19.36 32.57
N THR A 281 -19.43 20.08 31.80
CA THR A 281 -20.65 19.55 31.17
C THR A 281 -20.51 19.50 29.64
N TYR A 282 -21.19 18.52 29.04
CA TYR A 282 -21.15 18.24 27.61
C TYR A 282 -22.59 18.20 27.08
N GLU A 283 -22.91 19.08 26.14
CA GLU A 283 -24.24 19.25 25.57
C GLU A 283 -24.20 18.92 24.08
N GLN A 284 -25.06 18.02 23.61
CA GLN A 284 -25.21 17.73 22.18
C GLN A 284 -26.00 18.87 21.54
N LEU A 285 -25.41 19.59 20.57
CA LEU A 285 -26.08 20.72 19.90
C LEU A 285 -26.90 20.28 18.68
N ASP A 286 -26.35 19.33 17.93
CA ASP A 286 -26.92 18.76 16.72
C ASP A 286 -26.37 17.33 16.55
N ASP A 287 -26.67 16.65 15.44
CA ASP A 287 -26.23 15.27 15.20
C ASP A 287 -24.69 15.07 15.13
N ARG A 288 -23.92 16.17 15.07
CA ARG A 288 -22.47 16.19 14.79
C ARG A 288 -21.62 17.00 15.76
N SER A 289 -22.20 17.96 16.47
CA SER A 289 -21.49 18.99 17.23
C SER A 289 -21.81 18.91 18.72
N VAL A 290 -20.79 19.15 19.54
CA VAL A 290 -20.90 19.10 21.01
C VAL A 290 -20.39 20.39 21.60
N ARG A 291 -21.13 20.94 22.55
CA ARG A 291 -20.74 22.08 23.37
C ARG A 291 -20.16 21.62 24.70
N VAL A 292 -19.08 22.27 25.13
CA VAL A 292 -18.40 21.99 26.39
C VAL A 292 -18.37 23.25 27.26
N ARG A 293 -18.69 23.09 28.55
CA ARG A 293 -18.79 24.17 29.56
C ARG A 293 -18.22 23.74 30.90
N GLY A 294 -17.88 24.70 31.77
CA GLY A 294 -17.67 24.43 33.21
C GLY A 294 -16.30 23.85 33.60
N ALA A 295 -15.37 23.70 32.65
CA ALA A 295 -13.97 23.40 32.96
C ALA A 295 -13.34 24.58 33.74
N LYS A 296 -12.43 24.29 34.68
CA LYS A 296 -11.77 25.32 35.49
C LYS A 296 -10.26 25.17 35.45
N PHE A 297 -9.55 26.24 35.11
CA PHE A 297 -8.11 26.29 35.24
C PHE A 297 -7.73 26.86 36.62
N GLN A 298 -6.95 26.12 37.38
CA GLN A 298 -6.39 26.54 38.66
C GLN A 298 -4.94 26.94 38.45
N PRO A 299 -4.60 28.25 38.45
CA PRO A 299 -3.23 28.70 38.32
C PRO A 299 -2.43 28.36 39.60
N GLU A 300 -1.12 28.21 39.43
CA GLU A 300 -0.19 28.13 40.54
C GLU A 300 -0.10 29.48 41.28
N PRO A 301 0.27 29.48 42.58
CA PRO A 301 0.55 30.70 43.31
C PRO A 301 1.61 31.56 42.61
N GLU A 302 1.51 32.88 42.78
CA GLU A 302 2.48 33.81 42.21
C GLU A 302 3.91 33.48 42.66
N GLY A 303 4.84 33.41 41.70
CA GLY A 303 6.23 33.03 41.94
C GLY A 303 6.52 31.53 41.98
N GLU A 304 5.50 30.67 41.91
CA GLU A 304 5.65 29.21 41.93
C GLU A 304 5.48 28.55 40.55
N TYR A 305 5.57 29.33 39.47
CA TYR A 305 5.36 28.85 38.10
C TYR A 305 6.32 27.69 37.74
N THR A 306 5.75 26.61 37.23
CA THR A 306 6.48 25.41 36.83
C THR A 306 6.57 25.21 35.32
N VAL A 307 7.68 24.63 34.85
CA VAL A 307 7.83 24.15 33.46
C VAL A 307 8.31 22.71 33.46
N LYS A 308 7.89 21.94 32.45
CA LYS A 308 8.29 20.54 32.31
C LYS A 308 9.53 20.42 31.41
N LEU A 309 10.58 19.78 31.90
CA LEU A 309 11.81 19.48 31.17
C LEU A 309 11.74 18.09 30.54
N GLU A 310 12.07 18.01 29.26
CA GLU A 310 12.20 16.76 28.50
C GLU A 310 13.60 16.68 27.88
N GLY A 311 14.27 15.54 28.01
CA GLY A 311 15.63 15.34 27.52
C GLY A 311 15.96 13.88 27.30
N ALA A 312 16.76 13.62 26.26
CA ALA A 312 17.16 12.27 25.86
C ALA A 312 18.68 12.20 25.62
N ARG A 313 19.25 11.00 25.75
CA ARG A 313 20.67 10.72 25.52
C ARG A 313 20.84 9.56 24.54
N ASN A 314 22.02 9.44 23.95
CA ASN A 314 22.41 8.24 23.23
C ASN A 314 23.14 7.28 24.19
N SER A 315 22.52 6.14 24.47
CA SER A 315 22.97 5.11 25.41
C SER A 315 23.75 4.01 24.68
N GLY A 316 24.79 4.41 23.94
CA GLY A 316 25.59 3.52 23.10
C GLY A 316 24.96 3.19 21.75
N TYR A 317 25.32 2.04 21.18
CA TYR A 317 24.87 1.54 19.88
C TYR A 317 24.20 0.19 20.03
N HIS A 318 23.28 -0.13 19.12
CA HIS A 318 22.62 -1.43 19.13
C HIS A 318 22.58 -2.14 17.78
N THR A 319 22.51 -3.46 17.87
CA THR A 319 22.38 -4.40 16.75
C THR A 319 21.28 -5.37 17.10
N ILE A 320 20.45 -5.69 16.11
CA ILE A 320 19.41 -6.71 16.27
C ILE A 320 19.67 -7.92 15.37
N PHE A 321 19.07 -9.05 15.72
CA PHE A 321 18.92 -10.19 14.81
C PHE A 321 17.52 -10.77 14.98
N VAL A 322 16.96 -11.33 13.91
CA VAL A 322 15.59 -11.89 13.91
C VAL A 322 15.60 -13.29 13.33
N GLY A 323 14.87 -14.20 13.95
CA GLY A 323 14.51 -15.49 13.36
C GLY A 323 13.50 -16.25 14.21
N ALA A 324 13.34 -17.55 13.99
CA ALA A 324 12.24 -18.30 14.60
C ALA A 324 12.63 -19.69 15.09
N LEU A 325 11.86 -20.16 16.08
CA LEU A 325 11.91 -21.47 16.70
C LEU A 325 10.57 -22.19 16.51
N ARG A 326 10.63 -23.49 16.21
CA ARG A 326 9.45 -24.33 16.01
C ARG A 326 9.54 -25.71 16.65
N ASP A 327 10.72 -26.10 17.14
CA ASP A 327 10.89 -27.41 17.77
C ASP A 327 10.13 -27.45 19.11
N PRO A 328 9.09 -28.29 19.26
CA PRO A 328 8.30 -28.33 20.48
C PRO A 328 9.10 -28.78 21.71
N ILE A 329 10.16 -29.58 21.54
CA ILE A 329 11.02 -30.02 22.64
C ILE A 329 11.79 -28.81 23.18
N LEU A 330 12.35 -27.99 22.28
CA LEU A 330 13.04 -26.75 22.66
C LEU A 330 12.07 -25.71 23.23
N LEU A 331 10.90 -25.51 22.61
CA LEU A 331 9.91 -24.53 23.05
C LEU A 331 9.38 -24.81 24.46
N SER A 332 9.28 -26.09 24.86
CA SER A 332 8.87 -26.47 26.23
C SER A 332 9.89 -26.09 27.31
N GLN A 333 11.12 -25.75 26.93
CA GLN A 333 12.22 -25.38 27.82
C GLN A 333 12.93 -24.10 27.38
N LEU A 334 12.20 -23.22 26.67
CA LEU A 334 12.75 -22.03 26.03
C LEU A 334 13.45 -21.09 27.02
N ASP A 335 12.81 -20.79 28.15
CA ASP A 335 13.33 -19.84 29.14
C ASP A 335 14.67 -20.28 29.76
N PRO A 336 14.79 -21.50 30.34
CA PRO A 336 16.07 -22.01 30.83
C PRO A 336 17.17 -22.07 29.75
N TRP A 337 16.80 -22.40 28.51
CA TRP A 337 17.75 -22.47 27.40
C TRP A 337 18.27 -21.09 27.01
N VAL A 338 17.38 -20.08 26.91
CA VAL A 338 17.78 -18.68 26.66
C VAL A 338 18.68 -18.15 27.77
N THR A 339 18.40 -18.43 29.04
CA THR A 339 19.27 -18.04 30.16
C THR A 339 20.67 -18.68 30.05
N THR A 340 20.74 -19.92 29.56
CA THR A 340 22.03 -20.60 29.31
C THR A 340 22.81 -19.93 28.18
N ILE A 341 22.13 -19.47 27.12
CA ILE A 341 22.74 -18.68 26.04
C ILE A 341 23.27 -17.36 26.59
N GLU A 342 22.47 -16.62 27.33
CA GLU A 342 22.85 -15.32 27.91
C GLU A 342 24.09 -15.46 28.81
N ALA A 343 24.13 -16.49 29.67
CA ALA A 343 25.29 -16.78 30.51
C ALA A 343 26.54 -17.12 29.67
N SER A 344 26.41 -17.96 28.65
CA SER A 344 27.51 -18.36 27.76
C SER A 344 28.07 -17.18 26.97
N VAL A 345 27.21 -16.29 26.47
CA VAL A 345 27.62 -15.08 25.75
C VAL A 345 28.32 -14.12 26.71
N LYS A 346 27.81 -13.94 27.93
CA LYS A 346 28.41 -13.07 28.95
C LYS A 346 29.80 -13.54 29.38
N GLU A 347 30.01 -14.85 29.50
CA GLU A 347 31.33 -15.42 29.78
C GLU A 347 32.31 -15.18 28.62
N LYS A 348 31.91 -15.51 27.39
CA LYS A 348 32.79 -15.40 26.21
C LYS A 348 33.10 -13.96 25.80
N MET A 349 32.16 -13.05 26.03
CA MET A 349 32.29 -11.63 25.69
C MET A 349 32.59 -10.75 26.92
N ALA A 350 33.16 -11.31 28.00
CA ALA A 350 33.41 -10.60 29.25
C ALA A 350 34.34 -9.36 29.12
N HIS A 351 35.09 -9.26 28.03
CA HIS A 351 35.96 -8.12 27.71
C HIS A 351 35.18 -6.93 27.13
N ILE A 352 33.94 -7.14 26.65
CA ILE A 352 33.06 -6.09 26.12
C ILE A 352 32.01 -5.78 27.18
N LYS A 353 31.81 -4.49 27.48
CA LYS A 353 30.66 -4.06 28.26
C LYS A 353 29.43 -4.06 27.36
N PHE A 354 28.48 -4.98 27.56
CA PHE A 354 27.27 -5.05 26.74
C PHE A 354 26.04 -5.41 27.58
N ASP A 355 24.87 -5.07 27.03
CA ASP A 355 23.59 -5.58 27.48
C ASP A 355 22.95 -6.40 26.35
N LEU A 356 22.35 -7.53 26.70
CA LEU A 356 21.67 -8.42 25.75
C LEU A 356 20.24 -8.63 26.20
N LYS A 357 19.30 -8.48 25.28
CA LYS A 357 17.89 -8.79 25.48
C LYS A 357 17.38 -9.69 24.37
N ILE A 358 16.72 -10.78 24.76
CA ILE A 358 16.02 -11.67 23.83
C ILE A 358 14.51 -11.44 23.94
N HIS A 359 13.90 -10.94 22.88
CA HIS A 359 12.44 -10.78 22.75
C HIS A 359 11.84 -12.03 22.12
N LYS A 360 10.83 -12.65 22.76
CA LYS A 360 10.24 -13.93 22.34
C LYS A 360 8.78 -13.75 21.90
N TYR A 361 8.57 -13.24 20.68
CA TYR A 361 7.24 -13.00 20.12
C TYR A 361 6.48 -14.32 19.89
N GLY A 362 5.26 -14.41 20.41
CA GLY A 362 4.47 -15.64 20.50
C GLY A 362 4.57 -16.35 21.85
N HIS A 363 5.45 -15.88 22.74
CA HIS A 363 5.55 -16.33 24.14
C HIS A 363 5.27 -15.18 25.11
N ASP A 364 6.18 -14.20 25.21
CA ASP A 364 6.05 -13.02 26.08
C ASP A 364 6.55 -11.72 25.43
N GLY A 365 6.89 -11.73 24.13
CA GLY A 365 7.59 -10.62 23.47
C GLY A 365 6.83 -9.28 23.37
N VAL A 366 5.52 -9.26 23.70
CA VAL A 366 4.70 -8.03 23.72
C VAL A 366 4.44 -7.56 25.16
N MET A 367 3.92 -8.44 26.03
CA MET A 367 3.60 -8.12 27.42
C MET A 367 4.83 -8.15 28.35
N GLY A 368 5.88 -8.87 27.97
CA GLY A 368 7.13 -9.01 28.72
C GLY A 368 6.89 -9.51 30.16
N PRO A 369 7.34 -8.77 31.19
CA PRO A 369 7.06 -9.10 32.58
C PRO A 369 5.56 -9.15 32.92
N LEU A 370 4.72 -8.43 32.18
CA LEU A 370 3.28 -8.33 32.39
C LEU A 370 2.50 -9.51 31.77
N GLU A 371 3.16 -10.48 31.14
CA GLU A 371 2.51 -11.63 30.52
C GLU A 371 1.74 -12.47 31.55
N TYR A 372 0.46 -12.70 31.26
CA TYR A 372 -0.46 -13.37 32.18
C TYR A 372 -0.43 -14.90 31.98
N ASP A 373 -0.28 -15.38 30.74
CA ASP A 373 -0.15 -16.81 30.44
C ASP A 373 1.28 -17.18 30.05
N ARG A 374 1.97 -17.89 30.95
CA ARG A 374 3.30 -18.49 30.70
C ARG A 374 3.27 -20.01 30.70
N THR A 375 2.08 -20.60 30.76
CA THR A 375 1.90 -22.05 30.90
C THR A 375 1.67 -22.72 29.56
N THR A 376 1.06 -22.00 28.61
CA THR A 376 0.83 -22.49 27.25
C THR A 376 2.14 -22.53 26.47
N VAL A 377 2.52 -23.73 26.01
CA VAL A 377 3.66 -23.87 25.09
C VAL A 377 3.24 -23.41 23.69
N PRO A 378 3.86 -22.36 23.13
CA PRO A 378 3.49 -21.87 21.82
C PRO A 378 3.92 -22.84 20.71
N LYS A 379 3.21 -22.79 19.57
CA LYS A 379 3.53 -23.61 18.39
C LYS A 379 4.78 -23.13 17.65
N GLU A 380 5.03 -21.82 17.70
CA GLU A 380 6.12 -21.15 16.99
C GLU A 380 6.44 -19.85 17.74
N VAL A 381 7.73 -19.53 17.88
CA VAL A 381 8.20 -18.31 18.55
C VAL A 381 9.17 -17.60 17.64
N CYS A 382 8.93 -16.31 17.39
CA CYS A 382 9.89 -15.43 16.74
C CYS A 382 10.79 -14.81 17.80
N ILE A 383 12.10 -14.96 17.62
CA ILE A 383 13.12 -14.38 18.47
C ILE A 383 13.67 -13.12 17.79
N CYS A 384 13.61 -12.00 18.49
CA CYS A 384 14.33 -10.78 18.15
C CYS A 384 15.37 -10.53 19.25
N GLY A 385 16.64 -10.80 18.95
CA GLY A 385 17.74 -10.47 19.84
C GLY A 385 18.14 -9.02 19.66
N GLN A 386 18.32 -8.29 20.75
CA GLN A 386 18.75 -6.89 20.78
C GLN A 386 19.98 -6.78 21.68
N VAL A 387 21.07 -6.25 21.12
CA VAL A 387 22.34 -6.08 21.81
C VAL A 387 22.69 -4.61 21.88
N ARG A 388 23.08 -4.11 23.05
CA ARG A 388 23.59 -2.75 23.28
C ARG A 388 25.04 -2.81 23.72
N ALA A 389 25.91 -1.98 23.12
CA ALA A 389 27.32 -1.85 23.49
C ALA A 389 27.82 -0.40 23.28
N PRO A 390 28.99 0.00 23.84
CA PRO A 390 29.56 1.33 23.66
C PRO A 390 29.83 1.71 22.19
N THR A 391 30.17 0.75 21.34
CA THR A 391 30.39 0.96 19.90
C THR A 391 29.53 0.03 19.04
N GLN A 392 29.26 0.43 17.79
CA GLN A 392 28.48 -0.37 16.85
C GLN A 392 29.16 -1.70 16.53
N ASP A 393 30.48 -1.73 16.45
CA ASP A 393 31.25 -2.93 16.15
C ASP A 393 31.21 -3.94 17.30
N GLU A 394 31.33 -3.48 18.54
CA GLU A 394 31.14 -4.32 19.73
C GLU A 394 29.72 -4.90 19.79
N ALA A 395 28.70 -4.10 19.47
CA ALA A 395 27.31 -4.58 19.40
C ALA A 395 27.13 -5.65 18.32
N ASN A 396 27.76 -5.47 17.15
CA ASN A 396 27.76 -6.45 16.07
C ASN A 396 28.45 -7.77 16.49
N GLN A 397 29.60 -7.68 17.17
CA GLN A 397 30.33 -8.85 17.64
C GLN A 397 29.51 -9.67 18.64
N VAL A 398 28.91 -9.02 19.63
CA VAL A 398 28.06 -9.69 20.62
C VAL A 398 26.79 -10.26 19.98
N ALA A 399 26.17 -9.56 19.04
CA ALA A 399 25.02 -10.09 18.28
C ALA A 399 25.39 -11.34 17.49
N SER A 400 26.56 -11.35 16.84
CA SER A 400 27.07 -12.50 16.09
C SER A 400 27.36 -13.71 16.98
N MET A 401 27.94 -13.47 18.16
CA MET A 401 28.17 -14.52 19.16
C MET A 401 26.85 -15.09 19.69
N THR A 402 25.86 -14.24 19.94
CA THR A 402 24.53 -14.66 20.41
C THR A 402 23.84 -15.51 19.34
N LYS A 403 23.85 -15.05 18.09
CA LYS A 403 23.37 -15.76 16.90
C LYS A 403 23.96 -17.17 16.78
N PHE A 404 25.27 -17.30 16.98
CA PHE A 404 25.97 -18.58 16.95
C PHE A 404 25.43 -19.56 18.00
N HIS A 405 25.22 -19.09 19.25
CA HIS A 405 24.66 -19.92 20.31
C HIS A 405 23.20 -20.31 20.04
N PHE A 406 22.38 -19.41 19.50
CA PHE A 406 21.01 -19.77 19.08
C PHE A 406 21.01 -20.88 18.02
N THR A 407 22.01 -20.92 17.13
CA THR A 407 22.07 -21.92 16.07
C THR A 407 22.59 -23.27 16.57
N HIS A 408 23.55 -23.29 17.50
CA HIS A 408 24.34 -24.48 17.81
C HIS A 408 24.30 -24.97 19.26
N LEU A 409 23.79 -24.20 20.22
CA LEU A 409 23.82 -24.62 21.63
C LEU A 409 22.87 -25.83 21.85
N PRO A 410 23.36 -26.96 22.40
CA PRO A 410 22.52 -28.13 22.61
C PRO A 410 21.48 -27.89 23.70
N TYR A 411 20.44 -28.73 23.70
CA TYR A 411 19.41 -28.75 24.74
C TYR A 411 18.98 -30.21 25.06
N PRO A 412 18.50 -30.47 26.29
CA PRO A 412 18.01 -31.79 26.68
C PRO A 412 16.96 -32.36 25.71
N GLY A 413 17.19 -33.58 25.23
CA GLY A 413 16.28 -34.27 24.30
C GLY A 413 16.36 -33.81 22.84
N GLN A 414 17.39 -33.04 22.46
CA GLN A 414 17.60 -32.58 21.08
C GLN A 414 17.68 -33.74 20.08
N LEU A 415 16.81 -33.71 19.06
CA LEU A 415 16.80 -34.64 17.94
C LEU A 415 17.38 -34.02 16.66
N ALA A 416 17.12 -32.73 16.44
CA ALA A 416 17.62 -31.99 15.28
C ALA A 416 19.02 -31.41 15.56
N THR A 417 20.05 -31.99 14.96
CA THR A 417 21.46 -31.62 15.19
C THR A 417 22.04 -30.66 14.13
N ALA A 418 21.32 -30.41 13.03
CA ALA A 418 21.76 -29.55 11.93
C ALA A 418 21.57 -28.04 12.19
N GLY A 419 20.98 -27.66 13.33
CA GLY A 419 20.77 -26.27 13.76
C GLY A 419 19.39 -26.06 14.38
N ASN A 420 19.32 -25.20 15.40
CA ASN A 420 18.09 -25.00 16.19
C ASN A 420 17.20 -23.86 15.68
N PHE A 421 17.74 -22.97 14.84
CA PHE A 421 17.18 -21.64 14.61
C PHE A 421 16.99 -21.34 13.12
N ALA A 422 15.80 -20.85 12.76
CA ALA A 422 15.47 -20.50 11.38
C ALA A 422 15.79 -19.03 11.09
N TRP A 423 16.68 -18.78 10.12
CA TRP A 423 17.11 -17.44 9.70
C TRP A 423 16.32 -16.95 8.47
N PRO A 424 15.50 -15.88 8.58
CA PRO A 424 14.72 -15.35 7.47
C PRO A 424 15.46 -14.30 6.63
N PHE A 425 16.54 -13.70 7.13
CA PHE A 425 17.23 -12.57 6.50
C PHE A 425 18.75 -12.81 6.41
N THR A 426 19.36 -12.25 5.35
CA THR A 426 20.80 -12.20 5.17
C THR A 426 21.21 -10.80 4.71
N PRO A 427 22.14 -10.10 5.39
CA PRO A 427 22.84 -10.52 6.61
C PRO A 427 21.90 -10.72 7.81
N CYS A 428 22.27 -11.63 8.73
CA CYS A 428 21.42 -12.02 9.85
C CYS A 428 21.42 -10.97 10.98
N GLU A 429 22.54 -10.27 11.15
CA GLU A 429 22.71 -9.14 12.07
C GLU A 429 22.40 -7.82 11.34
N ILE A 430 21.57 -6.99 11.97
CA ILE A 430 21.10 -5.72 11.42
C ILE A 430 21.59 -4.62 12.36
N PRO A 431 22.62 -3.85 11.99
CA PRO A 431 23.08 -2.69 12.75
C PRO A 431 21.99 -1.61 12.75
N MET A 432 21.60 -1.16 13.93
CA MET A 432 20.51 -0.19 14.09
C MET A 432 20.99 1.21 14.45
N GLY A 433 22.28 1.38 14.80
CA GLY A 433 22.89 2.68 15.08
C GLY A 433 22.86 3.06 16.57
N PRO A 434 22.96 4.36 16.88
CA PRO A 434 22.86 4.86 18.26
C PRO A 434 21.50 4.51 18.87
N LEU A 435 21.51 4.03 20.13
CA LEU A 435 20.29 3.72 20.88
C LEU A 435 19.91 4.92 21.76
N PRO A 436 18.82 5.63 21.45
CA PRO A 436 18.35 6.76 22.24
C PRO A 436 17.56 6.32 23.48
N GLU A 437 17.66 7.06 24.57
CA GLU A 437 16.94 6.82 25.84
C GLU A 437 16.51 8.14 26.49
N PHE A 438 15.31 8.20 27.06
CA PHE A 438 14.89 9.34 27.88
C PHE A 438 15.71 9.37 29.17
N CYS A 439 16.19 10.56 29.55
CA CYS A 439 17.00 10.78 30.76
C CYS A 439 16.54 11.97 31.58
N VAL A 440 15.77 12.90 30.98
CA VAL A 440 15.15 14.03 31.70
C VAL A 440 13.65 14.02 31.42
N TYR A 441 12.85 13.90 32.47
CA TYR A 441 11.40 14.06 32.44
C TYR A 441 10.93 14.66 33.78
N HIS A 442 11.27 15.92 34.02
CA HIS A 442 11.23 16.57 35.34
C HIS A 442 10.48 17.90 35.32
N ILE A 443 10.09 18.40 36.47
CA ILE A 443 9.49 19.71 36.66
C ILE A 443 10.56 20.66 37.21
N MET A 444 10.71 21.82 36.58
CA MET A 444 11.52 22.94 37.08
C MET A 444 10.61 23.99 37.72
N HIS A 445 10.87 24.27 39.00
CA HIS A 445 10.08 25.18 39.84
C HIS A 445 10.62 26.61 39.81
N LYS A 446 9.73 27.58 40.12
CA LYS A 446 10.06 29.01 40.20
C LYS A 446 10.71 29.50 38.91
N SER A 447 10.10 29.15 37.81
CA SER A 447 10.55 29.41 36.45
C SER A 447 9.93 30.71 35.95
N ASP A 448 10.70 31.53 35.23
CA ASP A 448 10.17 32.71 34.57
C ASP A 448 9.65 32.31 33.17
N PRO A 449 8.34 32.41 32.91
CA PRO A 449 7.74 31.92 31.68
C PRO A 449 8.05 32.78 30.45
N LEU A 450 8.71 33.93 30.58
CA LEU A 450 9.06 34.80 29.45
C LEU A 450 10.56 34.76 29.15
N THR A 451 11.43 34.81 30.15
CA THR A 451 12.88 34.85 29.92
C THR A 451 13.45 33.49 29.52
N LEU A 452 12.78 32.39 29.86
CA LEU A 452 13.18 31.04 29.47
C LEU A 452 13.00 30.73 27.98
N PHE A 453 12.13 31.48 27.28
CA PHE A 453 11.72 31.19 25.91
C PHE A 453 12.01 32.37 24.98
N PRO A 454 13.22 32.45 24.38
CA PRO A 454 13.59 33.55 23.51
C PRO A 454 12.67 33.66 22.29
N ILE A 455 12.27 34.89 21.94
CA ILE A 455 11.42 35.20 20.79
C ILE A 455 12.27 35.92 19.73
N LYS A 456 12.22 35.43 18.50
CA LYS A 456 12.84 36.04 17.32
C LYS A 456 11.78 36.41 16.30
N VAL A 457 11.89 37.61 15.72
CA VAL A 457 10.96 38.11 14.70
C VAL A 457 11.73 38.31 13.40
N ASP A 458 11.24 37.71 12.32
CA ASP A 458 11.80 37.83 10.98
C ASP A 458 10.74 38.40 10.01
N ASP A 459 11.05 39.51 9.34
CA ASP A 459 10.26 40.05 8.24
C ASP A 459 10.76 39.45 6.91
N VAL A 460 9.96 38.56 6.31
CA VAL A 460 10.34 37.84 5.08
C VAL A 460 9.75 38.52 3.86
N HIS A 461 10.59 38.87 2.89
CA HIS A 461 10.17 39.55 1.65
C HIS A 461 10.30 38.64 0.41
N GLY A 462 9.27 38.63 -0.44
CA GLY A 462 9.32 38.03 -1.79
C GLY A 462 9.49 39.10 -2.89
N PRO A 463 10.06 38.76 -4.06
CA PRO A 463 10.08 39.67 -5.22
C PRO A 463 8.66 39.85 -5.81
N PRO A 464 8.29 41.04 -6.29
CA PRO A 464 6.92 41.30 -6.76
C PRO A 464 6.66 40.71 -8.15
N LYS A 465 5.73 39.75 -8.28
CA LYS A 465 5.12 39.39 -9.58
C LYS A 465 3.79 38.60 -9.50
N VAL A 466 2.81 39.16 -10.23
CA VAL A 466 1.59 38.69 -10.92
C VAL A 466 0.85 37.41 -10.47
N GLU A 467 -0.45 37.61 -10.23
CA GLU A 467 -1.54 36.65 -9.99
C GLU A 467 -1.51 35.37 -10.85
N GLN A 468 -1.81 34.23 -10.21
CA GLN A 468 -2.26 33.02 -10.89
C GLN A 468 -3.59 32.52 -10.33
N SER A 469 -4.43 32.09 -11.25
CA SER A 469 -5.84 31.76 -11.07
C SER A 469 -6.07 30.44 -10.31
N LYS A 470 -7.24 30.38 -9.68
CA LYS A 470 -7.79 29.24 -8.95
C LYS A 470 -7.86 27.98 -9.84
N ALA A 471 -7.05 26.97 -9.54
CA ALA A 471 -7.21 25.61 -10.05
C ALA A 471 -7.85 24.73 -8.96
N ALA A 472 -9.08 24.30 -9.20
CA ALA A 472 -9.82 23.40 -8.31
C ALA A 472 -9.33 21.95 -8.49
N ALA A 473 -8.66 21.42 -7.47
CA ALA A 473 -8.33 20.00 -7.36
C ALA A 473 -9.56 19.23 -6.87
N LYS A 474 -10.03 18.26 -7.67
CA LYS A 474 -11.10 17.33 -7.27
C LYS A 474 -10.51 16.16 -6.50
N THR A 475 -10.66 16.17 -5.18
CA THR A 475 -10.24 15.10 -4.28
C THR A 475 -11.49 14.35 -3.80
N THR A 476 -11.57 13.04 -4.04
CA THR A 476 -12.73 12.23 -3.63
C THR A 476 -12.60 11.82 -2.17
N ALA A 477 -13.41 12.41 -1.30
CA ALA A 477 -13.54 12.05 0.11
C ALA A 477 -14.09 10.61 0.28
N VAL A 478 -13.41 9.83 1.10
CA VAL A 478 -13.55 8.37 1.27
C VAL A 478 -14.46 8.08 2.49
N LYS A 479 -15.58 7.33 2.39
CA LYS A 479 -16.66 7.27 3.43
C LYS A 479 -16.54 6.03 4.31
N SER A 480 -16.21 6.18 5.60
CA SER A 480 -16.07 5.03 6.52
C SER A 480 -17.31 4.97 7.38
N GLU A 481 -18.19 4.03 7.11
CA GLU A 481 -19.14 3.55 8.10
C GLU A 481 -19.20 2.02 8.01
N GLY A 482 -19.50 1.40 9.14
CA GLY A 482 -19.32 -0.03 9.41
C GLY A 482 -18.98 -0.19 10.88
N SER A 483 -20.01 -0.29 11.72
CA SER A 483 -19.89 -0.59 13.14
C SER A 483 -19.46 -2.05 13.36
N PRO A 484 -18.61 -2.32 14.38
CA PRO A 484 -17.96 -3.62 14.57
C PRO A 484 -18.94 -4.74 14.94
N GLN A 485 -18.73 -5.94 14.37
CA GLN A 485 -19.29 -7.19 14.92
C GLN A 485 -18.59 -7.51 16.24
N LYS A 486 -19.38 -7.86 17.28
CA LYS A 486 -18.87 -8.24 18.61
C LYS A 486 -18.21 -9.62 18.53
N TYR A 487 -16.94 -9.71 18.93
CA TYR A 487 -16.15 -10.95 18.97
C TYR A 487 -16.08 -11.47 20.40
N TYR A 488 -16.58 -12.68 20.66
CA TYR A 488 -16.47 -13.32 21.96
C TYR A 488 -15.11 -13.99 22.13
N LEU A 489 -14.45 -13.71 23.25
CA LEU A 489 -13.12 -14.25 23.59
C LEU A 489 -13.17 -15.75 23.88
N LYS A 490 -12.07 -16.43 23.57
CA LYS A 490 -11.82 -17.83 23.94
C LYS A 490 -10.58 -17.93 24.85
N PRO A 491 -10.57 -18.84 25.85
CA PRO A 491 -11.63 -19.79 26.20
C PRO A 491 -12.88 -19.11 26.78
N GLU A 492 -14.03 -19.77 26.72
CA GLU A 492 -15.27 -19.22 27.27
C GLU A 492 -15.16 -19.03 28.79
N PRO A 493 -15.80 -18.00 29.37
CA PRO A 493 -15.81 -17.78 30.80
C PRO A 493 -16.56 -18.92 31.52
N ALA A 494 -16.30 -19.09 32.81
CA ALA A 494 -17.00 -20.09 33.63
C ALA A 494 -18.51 -19.85 33.62
N GLU A 495 -19.30 -20.92 33.77
CA GLU A 495 -20.76 -20.83 33.79
C GLU A 495 -21.26 -19.85 34.86
N GLY A 496 -22.19 -18.97 34.48
CA GLY A 496 -22.67 -17.89 35.36
C GLY A 496 -21.74 -16.67 35.48
N THR A 497 -20.68 -16.58 34.67
CA THR A 497 -19.77 -15.43 34.59
C THR A 497 -19.65 -14.87 33.17
N CYS A 498 -19.12 -13.65 33.02
CA CYS A 498 -18.73 -13.07 31.72
C CYS A 498 -17.39 -12.34 31.83
N TYR A 499 -16.78 -12.00 30.71
CA TYR A 499 -15.55 -11.20 30.71
C TYR A 499 -15.83 -9.71 30.63
N LEU A 500 -14.93 -8.87 31.12
CA LEU A 500 -15.03 -7.41 31.01
C LEU A 500 -15.13 -6.95 29.54
N ALA A 501 -14.44 -7.64 28.61
CA ALA A 501 -14.57 -7.37 27.17
C ALA A 501 -15.98 -7.67 26.60
N ASP A 502 -16.79 -8.47 27.28
CA ASP A 502 -18.16 -8.76 26.85
C ASP A 502 -19.10 -7.55 27.14
N VAL A 503 -18.73 -6.66 28.07
CA VAL A 503 -19.57 -5.51 28.49
C VAL A 503 -18.97 -4.14 28.17
N ALA A 504 -17.65 -4.04 27.97
CA ALA A 504 -16.98 -2.79 27.60
C ALA A 504 -17.24 -2.41 26.13
N SER A 505 -17.42 -1.12 25.87
CA SER A 505 -17.51 -0.58 24.49
C SER A 505 -16.11 -0.32 23.91
N VAL A 506 -15.16 0.08 24.75
CA VAL A 506 -13.75 0.29 24.41
C VAL A 506 -12.87 -0.20 25.55
N LEU A 507 -11.85 -0.98 25.20
CA LEU A 507 -10.71 -1.31 26.05
C LEU A 507 -9.45 -0.83 25.33
N ARG A 508 -8.63 -0.01 25.99
CA ARG A 508 -7.39 0.47 25.41
C ARG A 508 -6.30 0.64 26.45
N SER A 509 -5.07 0.52 26.00
CA SER A 509 -3.88 0.87 26.76
C SER A 509 -3.05 1.88 25.98
N LYS A 510 -2.42 2.81 26.69
CA LYS A 510 -1.66 3.91 26.08
C LYS A 510 -0.65 4.50 27.07
N ASN A 511 0.42 5.11 26.59
CA ASN A 511 1.37 5.83 27.44
C ASN A 511 0.75 7.05 28.11
N SER A 512 1.27 7.41 29.29
CA SER A 512 1.15 8.75 29.87
C SER A 512 2.56 9.23 30.19
N GLY A 513 3.20 9.84 29.19
CA GLY A 513 4.64 10.07 29.23
C GLY A 513 5.47 8.77 29.17
N PRO A 514 6.80 8.87 29.30
CA PRO A 514 7.70 7.75 29.02
C PRO A 514 7.79 6.71 30.14
N TYR A 515 7.26 6.99 31.34
CA TYR A 515 7.40 6.13 32.53
C TYR A 515 6.08 5.53 33.02
N GLU A 516 4.94 5.92 32.46
CA GLU A 516 3.62 5.46 32.90
C GLU A 516 2.82 4.82 31.77
N LEU A 517 2.02 3.82 32.12
CA LEU A 517 1.11 3.11 31.23
C LEU A 517 -0.30 3.25 31.77
N THR A 518 -1.20 3.73 30.92
CA THR A 518 -2.61 3.92 31.24
C THR A 518 -3.46 2.83 30.61
N LEU A 519 -4.54 2.48 31.30
CA LEU A 519 -5.51 1.47 30.95
C LEU A 519 -6.89 2.12 31.07
N ASP A 520 -7.60 2.25 29.95
CA ASP A 520 -8.91 2.87 29.91
C ASP A 520 -9.97 1.83 29.52
N VAL A 521 -11.07 1.81 30.27
CA VAL A 521 -12.27 1.02 30.01
C VAL A 521 -13.42 1.99 29.84
N MET A 522 -14.16 1.90 28.73
CA MET A 522 -15.35 2.71 28.49
C MET A 522 -16.56 1.80 28.37
N PHE A 523 -17.71 2.26 28.84
CA PHE A 523 -18.94 1.49 28.86
C PHE A 523 -19.98 2.08 27.90
N PRO A 524 -20.83 1.25 27.26
CA PRO A 524 -21.78 1.69 26.25
C PRO A 524 -22.96 2.48 26.83
N ASP A 525 -23.35 2.18 28.07
CA ASP A 525 -24.48 2.78 28.76
C ASP A 525 -24.23 2.90 30.28
N HIS A 526 -25.06 3.71 30.92
CA HIS A 526 -24.94 4.05 32.33
C HIS A 526 -25.32 2.88 33.26
N GLU A 527 -26.18 1.96 32.82
CA GLU A 527 -26.63 0.83 33.63
C GLU A 527 -25.50 -0.19 33.82
N ILE A 528 -24.84 -0.58 32.72
CA ILE A 528 -23.65 -1.44 32.75
C ILE A 528 -22.52 -0.78 33.53
N TYR A 529 -22.30 0.53 33.32
CA TYR A 529 -21.31 1.30 34.06
C TYR A 529 -21.52 1.22 35.58
N GLU A 530 -22.74 1.52 36.04
CA GLU A 530 -23.08 1.48 37.47
C GLU A 530 -23.04 0.05 38.03
N LYS A 531 -23.44 -0.95 37.23
CA LYS A 531 -23.35 -2.37 37.60
C LYS A 531 -21.90 -2.79 37.84
N VAL A 532 -20.98 -2.42 36.95
CA VAL A 532 -19.55 -2.70 37.09
C VAL A 532 -18.93 -1.91 38.26
N LYS A 533 -19.30 -0.64 38.42
CA LYS A 533 -18.86 0.20 39.53
C LYS A 533 -19.27 -0.37 40.89
N LYS A 534 -20.52 -0.83 41.03
CA LYS A 534 -21.04 -1.45 42.26
C LYS A 534 -20.46 -2.84 42.54
N ALA A 535 -19.96 -3.53 41.52
CA ALA A 535 -19.36 -4.85 41.69
C ALA A 535 -18.04 -4.83 42.49
N GLY A 536 -17.36 -3.68 42.58
CA GLY A 536 -16.12 -3.54 43.35
C GLY A 536 -14.92 -4.32 42.77
N ILE A 537 -14.95 -4.64 41.48
CA ILE A 537 -13.93 -5.50 40.84
C ILE A 537 -12.80 -4.66 40.26
N LEU A 538 -13.10 -3.47 39.73
CA LEU A 538 -12.13 -2.55 39.16
C LEU A 538 -11.56 -1.64 40.25
N GLU A 539 -10.66 -2.22 41.04
CA GLU A 539 -9.95 -1.54 42.14
C GLU A 539 -8.43 -1.67 41.99
N ARG A 540 -7.71 -0.84 42.76
CA ARG A 540 -6.25 -0.79 42.77
C ARG A 540 -5.62 -2.18 43.03
N GLU A 541 -6.18 -2.95 43.97
CA GLU A 541 -5.71 -4.31 44.29
C GLU A 541 -5.86 -5.26 43.10
N THR A 542 -6.98 -5.19 42.37
CA THR A 542 -7.23 -6.02 41.19
C THR A 542 -6.23 -5.71 40.08
N VAL A 543 -5.99 -4.42 39.80
CA VAL A 543 -5.00 -4.01 38.79
C VAL A 543 -3.59 -4.49 39.18
N SER A 544 -3.21 -4.35 40.44
CA SER A 544 -1.93 -4.83 40.96
C SER A 544 -1.75 -6.33 40.74
N LYS A 545 -2.74 -7.16 41.09
CA LYS A 545 -2.72 -8.61 40.88
C LYS A 545 -2.69 -8.99 39.40
N LEU A 546 -3.53 -8.35 38.59
CA LEU A 546 -3.70 -8.66 37.18
C LEU A 546 -2.43 -8.39 36.37
N TYR A 547 -1.72 -7.30 36.69
CA TYR A 547 -0.49 -6.90 36.01
C TYR A 547 0.79 -7.31 36.75
N LYS A 548 0.68 -8.00 37.90
CA LYS A 548 1.81 -8.45 38.72
C LYS A 548 2.75 -7.30 39.12
N VAL A 549 2.18 -6.13 39.43
CA VAL A 549 2.89 -4.93 39.89
C VAL A 549 2.59 -4.67 41.36
N ALA A 550 3.50 -4.01 42.09
CA ALA A 550 3.23 -3.63 43.47
C ALA A 550 2.06 -2.65 43.56
N GLU A 551 1.29 -2.67 44.65
CA GLU A 551 0.11 -1.82 44.79
C GLU A 551 0.46 -0.32 44.73
N ASN A 552 1.64 0.06 45.25
CA ASN A 552 2.18 1.42 45.18
C ASN A 552 2.56 1.85 43.75
N ASP A 553 2.78 0.90 42.84
CA ASP A 553 3.06 1.18 41.43
C ASP A 553 1.77 1.40 40.60
N VAL A 554 0.60 1.28 41.22
CA VAL A 554 -0.70 1.66 40.63
C VAL A 554 -1.01 3.12 40.98
N LEU A 555 -0.51 4.03 40.14
CA LEU A 555 -0.54 5.49 40.32
C LEU A 555 -1.95 6.08 40.33
N ALA A 556 -2.86 5.54 39.51
CA ALA A 556 -4.27 5.95 39.46
C ALA A 556 -5.18 4.75 39.26
N SER A 557 -6.38 4.80 39.84
CA SER A 557 -7.44 3.80 39.71
C SER A 557 -8.76 4.46 40.08
N LEU A 558 -9.51 4.98 39.10
CA LEU A 558 -10.72 5.76 39.36
C LEU A 558 -11.75 5.67 38.24
N PHE A 559 -13.00 5.88 38.62
CA PHE A 559 -14.15 6.02 37.74
C PHE A 559 -14.32 7.50 37.33
N PHE A 560 -14.57 7.74 36.04
CA PHE A 560 -14.79 9.05 35.44
C PHE A 560 -16.19 9.11 34.83
N ASP A 561 -17.14 9.60 35.62
CA ASP A 561 -18.58 9.52 35.34
C ASP A 561 -18.96 10.27 34.04
N GLN A 562 -18.29 11.39 33.75
CA GLN A 562 -18.55 12.23 32.57
C GLN A 562 -18.36 11.48 31.24
N ALA A 563 -17.50 10.46 31.22
CA ALA A 563 -17.24 9.63 30.04
C ALA A 563 -17.73 8.18 30.20
N MET A 564 -18.43 7.86 31.29
CA MET A 564 -18.80 6.48 31.68
C MET A 564 -17.59 5.54 31.54
N ALA A 565 -16.48 5.93 32.16
CA ALA A 565 -15.20 5.26 31.98
C ALA A 565 -14.52 4.92 33.30
N TYR A 566 -13.70 3.88 33.29
CA TYR A 566 -12.75 3.56 34.35
C TYR A 566 -11.33 3.73 33.82
N LYS A 567 -10.45 4.31 34.63
CA LYS A 567 -9.04 4.53 34.28
C LYS A 567 -8.13 4.00 35.38
N ALA A 568 -7.14 3.22 34.96
CA ALA A 568 -6.01 2.86 35.79
C ALA A 568 -4.70 3.30 35.14
N THR A 569 -3.73 3.71 35.97
CA THR A 569 -2.38 4.06 35.52
C THR A 569 -1.38 3.32 36.37
N ILE A 570 -0.45 2.61 35.72
CA ILE A 570 0.60 1.85 36.38
C ILE A 570 1.98 2.34 35.94
N LYS A 571 2.98 2.15 36.80
CA LYS A 571 4.39 2.35 36.45
C LYS A 571 4.81 1.36 35.37
N ARG A 572 5.55 1.85 34.37
CA ARG A 572 6.09 0.98 33.32
C ARG A 572 7.27 0.15 33.84
N PRO A 573 7.40 -1.13 33.42
CA PRO A 573 8.60 -1.92 33.69
C PRO A 573 9.87 -1.35 33.03
N SER A 574 9.73 -0.76 31.84
CA SER A 574 10.79 -0.13 31.08
C SER A 574 10.36 1.24 30.57
N VAL A 575 11.35 2.14 30.44
CA VAL A 575 11.12 3.46 29.83
C VAL A 575 10.76 3.30 28.36
N SER A 576 9.73 4.04 27.92
CA SER A 576 9.26 3.98 26.53
C SER A 576 10.39 4.25 25.54
N GLY A 577 10.51 3.36 24.55
CA GLY A 577 11.49 3.43 23.46
C GLY A 577 12.94 3.18 23.86
N GLY A 578 13.21 2.77 25.11
CA GLY A 578 14.55 2.43 25.60
C GLY A 578 15.00 1.00 25.28
N PHE A 579 16.18 0.61 25.77
CA PHE A 579 16.67 -0.77 25.66
C PHE A 579 15.68 -1.76 26.29
N ALA A 580 15.47 -2.90 25.63
CA ALA A 580 14.58 -3.98 26.08
C ALA A 580 13.07 -3.65 26.18
N GLU A 581 12.65 -2.47 25.71
CA GLU A 581 11.23 -2.12 25.58
C GLU A 581 10.51 -3.04 24.56
N THR A 582 9.28 -3.45 24.88
CA THR A 582 8.50 -4.40 24.07
C THR A 582 7.34 -3.74 23.33
N ASP A 583 6.84 -2.60 23.82
CA ASP A 583 5.73 -1.85 23.25
C ASP A 583 5.91 -0.36 23.56
N THR A 584 6.63 0.35 22.69
CA THR A 584 6.91 1.78 22.80
C THR A 584 5.65 2.61 23.04
N HIS A 585 4.51 2.24 22.44
CA HIS A 585 3.24 2.96 22.57
C HIS A 585 2.34 2.45 23.71
N GLY A 586 2.70 1.33 24.35
CA GLY A 586 1.86 0.66 25.34
C GLY A 586 0.50 0.23 24.80
N SER A 587 0.38 0.04 23.48
CA SER A 587 -0.90 -0.13 22.77
C SER A 587 -1.59 -1.48 22.98
N GLN A 588 -0.83 -2.52 23.33
CA GLN A 588 -1.32 -3.91 23.45
C GLN A 588 -1.38 -4.42 24.89
N GLN A 589 -1.18 -3.55 25.87
CA GLN A 589 -1.12 -3.93 27.29
C GLN A 589 -2.50 -4.06 27.97
N HIS A 590 -3.60 -3.80 27.27
CA HIS A 590 -4.97 -3.93 27.79
C HIS A 590 -5.49 -5.38 27.83
N ILE A 591 -4.75 -6.35 27.28
CA ILE A 591 -5.21 -7.74 27.12
C ILE A 591 -5.63 -8.41 28.44
N PRO A 592 -4.89 -8.28 29.57
CA PRO A 592 -5.33 -8.88 30.83
C PRO A 592 -6.72 -8.38 31.28
N LEU A 593 -7.03 -7.10 31.06
CA LEU A 593 -8.35 -6.54 31.38
C LEU A 593 -9.45 -7.16 30.54
N MET A 594 -9.16 -7.57 29.29
CA MET A 594 -10.15 -8.20 28.44
C MET A 594 -10.68 -9.52 29.02
N TYR A 595 -9.84 -10.26 29.74
CA TYR A 595 -10.18 -11.55 30.36
C TYR A 595 -10.59 -11.45 31.83
N LEU A 596 -10.70 -10.23 32.39
CA LEU A 596 -11.14 -10.04 33.77
C LEU A 596 -12.58 -10.55 33.93
N THR A 597 -12.78 -11.50 34.85
CA THR A 597 -14.07 -12.16 35.07
C THR A 597 -15.01 -11.32 35.94
N LEU A 598 -16.26 -11.20 35.50
CA LEU A 598 -17.36 -10.54 36.20
C LEU A 598 -18.32 -11.61 36.78
N PRO A 599 -18.87 -11.41 38.00
CA PRO A 599 -19.60 -12.42 38.77
C PRO A 599 -21.07 -12.57 38.32
N TRP A 600 -21.39 -12.23 37.07
CA TRP A 600 -22.70 -12.44 36.49
C TRP A 600 -22.56 -13.03 35.08
N GLY A 601 -23.55 -13.84 34.69
CA GLY A 601 -23.56 -14.52 33.41
C GLY A 601 -23.62 -13.56 32.23
N ARG A 602 -23.22 -14.07 31.06
CA ARG A 602 -23.55 -13.41 29.80
C ARG A 602 -25.07 -13.26 29.72
N ASP A 603 -25.52 -12.06 29.42
CA ASP A 603 -26.94 -11.78 29.25
C ASP A 603 -27.46 -12.59 28.04
N PRO A 604 -28.42 -13.52 28.20
CA PRO A 604 -28.99 -14.26 27.09
C PRO A 604 -29.79 -13.35 26.14
N ASP A 605 -30.25 -12.18 26.63
CA ASP A 605 -31.19 -11.30 25.95
C ASP A 605 -30.52 -10.14 25.18
N VAL A 606 -29.19 -10.17 25.01
CA VAL A 606 -28.50 -9.34 23.99
C VAL A 606 -28.43 -10.10 22.65
N GLU A 607 -29.55 -10.72 22.28
CA GLU A 607 -29.90 -11.00 20.89
C GLU A 607 -30.54 -9.74 20.30
N VAL A 608 -29.91 -9.21 19.26
CA VAL A 608 -30.52 -8.47 18.14
C VAL A 608 -31.80 -7.67 18.49
N LEU A 609 -31.65 -6.38 18.80
CA LEU A 609 -32.71 -5.38 18.60
C LEU A 609 -33.04 -5.30 17.09
N CYS A 610 -33.74 -6.29 16.58
CA CYS A 610 -34.59 -6.18 15.41
C CYS A 610 -35.78 -5.35 15.86
N VAL A 611 -35.83 -4.08 15.44
CA VAL A 611 -37.05 -3.29 15.57
C VAL A 611 -38.15 -4.02 14.81
N GLU A 612 -39.16 -4.44 15.55
CA GLU A 612 -40.39 -5.04 15.05
C GLU A 612 -41.04 -4.11 14.01
N SER A 613 -41.34 -4.66 12.83
CA SER A 613 -42.19 -3.99 11.86
C SER A 613 -43.62 -3.95 12.39
N VAL A 614 -44.09 -2.75 12.71
CA VAL A 614 -45.50 -2.44 12.91
C VAL A 614 -46.29 -2.91 11.68
N LYS A 615 -47.27 -3.78 11.92
CA LYS A 615 -48.33 -4.09 10.95
C LYS A 615 -49.22 -2.85 10.85
N ASP A 616 -49.19 -2.19 9.71
CA ASP A 616 -50.36 -1.47 9.24
C ASP A 616 -50.65 -1.79 7.78
N LYS A 617 -51.93 -2.02 7.53
CA LYS A 617 -52.52 -2.35 6.25
C LYS A 617 -52.74 -1.07 5.43
N ASP A 618 -52.79 -1.29 4.12
CA ASP A 618 -53.41 -0.49 3.08
C ASP A 618 -52.54 0.52 2.27
N THR A 619 -52.58 0.24 0.96
CA THR A 619 -52.47 1.12 -0.22
C THR A 619 -51.12 1.35 -0.92
N THR A 620 -51.03 0.70 -2.11
CA THR A 620 -50.22 0.98 -3.33
C THR A 620 -48.70 0.74 -3.32
N PRO A 621 -48.11 0.16 -4.41
CA PRO A 621 -46.71 -0.24 -4.43
C PRO A 621 -45.79 0.89 -4.96
N PRO A 622 -44.71 1.25 -4.23
CA PRO A 622 -43.56 1.93 -4.80
C PRO A 622 -42.45 0.92 -5.16
N LEU A 623 -41.86 1.11 -6.33
CA LEU A 623 -40.65 0.44 -6.80
C LEU A 623 -39.45 0.82 -5.94
N GLU A 624 -39.01 -0.04 -5.02
CA GLU A 624 -37.69 0.08 -4.38
C GLU A 624 -37.26 -1.26 -3.76
N THR A 625 -36.47 -2.05 -4.51
CA THR A 625 -35.74 -3.20 -3.96
C THR A 625 -34.25 -2.93 -4.07
N ALA A 626 -33.64 -2.58 -2.94
CA ALA A 626 -32.21 -2.41 -2.77
C ALA A 626 -31.47 -3.74 -2.96
N TYR A 627 -30.45 -3.73 -3.83
CA TYR A 627 -29.66 -4.90 -4.19
C TYR A 627 -28.57 -5.16 -3.14
N VAL A 628 -28.75 -6.24 -2.35
CA VAL A 628 -27.74 -6.71 -1.40
C VAL A 628 -26.59 -7.43 -2.14
N TYR A 629 -25.38 -6.88 -2.09
CA TYR A 629 -24.18 -7.48 -2.67
C TYR A 629 -23.58 -8.54 -1.73
N ARG A 630 -23.60 -9.81 -2.13
CA ARG A 630 -22.96 -10.95 -1.43
C ARG A 630 -21.49 -11.09 -1.86
N LYS A 631 -20.57 -11.24 -0.89
CA LYS A 631 -19.15 -11.61 -1.11
C LYS A 631 -19.06 -12.80 -2.09
N PRO A 632 -18.16 -12.81 -3.08
CA PRO A 632 -18.16 -13.87 -4.10
C PRO A 632 -17.81 -15.22 -3.48
N ALA A 633 -18.80 -16.09 -3.39
CA ALA A 633 -18.61 -17.52 -3.16
C ALA A 633 -17.80 -18.14 -4.32
N ARG A 634 -17.17 -19.31 -4.08
CA ARG A 634 -16.64 -20.16 -5.17
C ARG A 634 -17.69 -20.25 -6.28
N PRO A 635 -17.31 -20.14 -7.57
CA PRO A 635 -18.27 -20.26 -8.66
C PRO A 635 -19.01 -21.60 -8.47
N PRO A 636 -20.36 -21.61 -8.59
CA PRO A 636 -21.11 -22.85 -8.49
C PRO A 636 -20.58 -23.85 -9.53
N PRO A 637 -20.65 -25.16 -9.26
CA PRO A 637 -20.23 -26.16 -10.23
C PRO A 637 -20.99 -25.96 -11.55
N LYS A 638 -20.25 -25.95 -12.67
CA LYS A 638 -20.78 -25.68 -14.02
C LYS A 638 -21.96 -26.60 -14.33
N THR A 639 -23.07 -26.04 -14.84
CA THR A 639 -24.24 -26.82 -15.28
C THR A 639 -23.86 -27.73 -16.46
N GLY A 640 -24.66 -28.76 -16.76
CA GLY A 640 -24.41 -29.65 -17.89
C GLY A 640 -24.31 -28.91 -19.24
N LEU A 641 -25.17 -27.90 -19.44
CA LEU A 641 -25.14 -27.02 -20.62
C LEU A 641 -23.87 -26.16 -20.66
N GLU A 642 -23.46 -25.61 -19.52
CA GLU A 642 -22.25 -24.79 -19.40
C GLU A 642 -20.98 -25.60 -19.68
N LYS A 643 -20.90 -26.85 -19.19
CA LYS A 643 -19.79 -27.77 -19.49
C LYS A 643 -19.72 -28.06 -20.98
N ARG A 644 -20.85 -28.32 -21.64
CA ARG A 644 -20.92 -28.58 -23.08
C ARG A 644 -20.48 -27.35 -23.90
N LEU A 645 -20.92 -26.15 -23.52
CA LEU A 645 -20.50 -24.90 -24.17
C LEU A 645 -18.98 -24.69 -24.05
N VAL A 646 -18.43 -24.77 -22.84
CA VAL A 646 -16.98 -24.58 -22.61
C VAL A 646 -16.18 -25.63 -23.38
N TRP A 647 -16.64 -26.88 -23.43
CA TRP A 647 -15.97 -27.93 -24.18
C TRP A 647 -15.95 -27.65 -25.69
N LYS A 648 -17.06 -27.17 -26.28
CA LYS A 648 -17.08 -26.73 -27.68
C LYS A 648 -16.16 -25.54 -27.95
N MET A 649 -16.11 -24.58 -27.02
CA MET A 649 -15.22 -23.42 -27.10
C MET A 649 -13.75 -23.82 -27.01
N ASP A 650 -13.42 -24.75 -26.11
CA ASP A 650 -12.06 -25.26 -25.94
C ASP A 650 -11.61 -26.11 -27.13
N LEU A 651 -12.53 -26.84 -27.80
CA LEU A 651 -12.18 -27.69 -28.95
C LEU A 651 -12.11 -26.99 -30.30
N LEU A 652 -12.78 -25.85 -30.46
CA LEU A 652 -12.86 -25.19 -31.76
C LEU A 652 -12.02 -23.90 -31.79
N PRO A 653 -12.36 -22.82 -31.07
CA PRO A 653 -11.52 -21.62 -30.98
C PRO A 653 -10.05 -21.85 -30.60
N VAL A 654 -9.76 -22.65 -29.56
CA VAL A 654 -8.38 -22.74 -29.03
C VAL A 654 -7.41 -23.40 -30.01
N PRO A 655 -7.71 -24.54 -30.65
CA PRO A 655 -6.84 -25.11 -31.68
C PRO A 655 -6.65 -24.20 -32.88
N GLN A 656 -7.68 -23.45 -33.30
CA GLN A 656 -7.56 -22.47 -34.38
C GLN A 656 -6.59 -21.35 -34.01
N MET A 657 -6.71 -20.81 -32.79
CA MET A 657 -5.76 -19.82 -32.25
C MET A 657 -4.34 -20.38 -32.16
N ALA A 658 -4.19 -21.65 -31.75
CA ALA A 658 -2.91 -22.32 -31.69
C ALA A 658 -2.29 -22.47 -33.09
N LEU A 659 -3.07 -22.85 -34.11
CA LEU A 659 -2.61 -22.97 -35.50
C LEU A 659 -2.14 -21.62 -36.07
N MET A 660 -2.86 -20.53 -35.77
CA MET A 660 -2.46 -19.17 -36.16
C MET A 660 -1.11 -18.77 -35.53
N TYR A 661 -0.92 -19.04 -34.24
CA TYR A 661 0.36 -18.77 -33.57
C TYR A 661 1.46 -19.69 -34.07
N PHE A 662 1.16 -20.97 -34.31
CA PHE A 662 2.11 -21.94 -34.84
C PHE A 662 2.72 -21.46 -36.16
N ILE A 663 1.87 -21.12 -37.14
CA ILE A 663 2.34 -20.72 -38.48
C ILE A 663 3.06 -19.37 -38.47
N THR A 664 2.56 -18.39 -37.69
CA THR A 664 3.19 -17.06 -37.63
C THR A 664 4.53 -17.05 -36.91
N PHE A 665 4.73 -17.92 -35.93
CA PHE A 665 6.04 -18.14 -35.30
C PHE A 665 6.97 -19.00 -36.15
N LEU A 666 6.42 -19.82 -37.05
CA LEU A 666 7.22 -20.67 -37.92
C LEU A 666 8.06 -19.82 -38.89
N ASP A 667 7.46 -18.79 -39.53
CA ASP A 667 8.18 -17.83 -40.39
C ASP A 667 9.33 -17.10 -39.67
N ARG A 668 9.16 -16.77 -38.37
CA ARG A 668 10.22 -16.08 -37.61
C ARG A 668 11.51 -16.90 -37.58
N ASN A 669 11.37 -18.21 -37.43
CA ASN A 669 12.50 -19.14 -37.41
C ASN A 669 12.97 -19.46 -38.84
N SER A 670 12.05 -19.54 -39.79
CA SER A 670 12.36 -19.92 -41.16
C SER A 670 13.16 -18.88 -41.95
N PHE A 671 13.10 -17.59 -41.60
CA PHE A 671 14.04 -16.61 -42.15
C PHE A 671 15.49 -16.85 -41.72
N GLY A 672 15.68 -17.27 -40.47
CA GLY A 672 16.98 -17.68 -39.91
C GLY A 672 17.50 -18.94 -40.60
N ASN A 673 16.64 -19.96 -40.70
CA ASN A 673 16.98 -21.22 -41.39
C ASN A 673 17.26 -21.00 -42.89
N GLY A 674 16.50 -20.12 -43.54
CA GLY A 674 16.72 -19.74 -44.94
C GLY A 674 18.11 -19.15 -45.18
N ARG A 675 18.68 -18.41 -44.22
CA ARG A 675 20.07 -17.91 -44.30
C ARG A 675 21.07 -19.06 -44.39
N ILE A 676 20.87 -20.12 -43.61
CA ILE A 676 21.71 -21.34 -43.62
C ILE A 676 21.54 -22.09 -44.94
N MET A 677 20.33 -22.10 -45.50
CA MET A 677 20.00 -22.72 -46.79
C MET A 677 20.35 -21.88 -48.03
N GLY A 678 21.19 -20.86 -47.89
CA GLY A 678 21.71 -20.12 -49.05
C GLY A 678 20.92 -18.88 -49.47
N LEU A 679 19.88 -18.43 -48.75
CA LEU A 679 19.13 -17.19 -49.08
C LEU A 679 20.05 -15.97 -49.27
N GLN A 680 21.02 -15.80 -48.37
CA GLN A 680 21.95 -14.66 -48.44
C GLN A 680 22.90 -14.77 -49.64
N ARG A 681 23.29 -16.00 -50.01
CA ARG A 681 24.17 -16.30 -51.14
C ARG A 681 23.45 -16.08 -52.47
N ASP A 682 22.25 -16.65 -52.62
CA ASP A 682 21.42 -16.61 -53.84
C ASP A 682 21.00 -15.17 -54.22
N LEU A 683 20.73 -14.31 -53.22
CA LEU A 683 20.31 -12.92 -53.44
C LEU A 683 21.43 -11.89 -53.32
N HIS A 684 22.69 -12.32 -53.19
CA HIS A 684 23.88 -11.48 -53.02
C HIS A 684 23.75 -10.42 -51.91
N MET A 685 23.14 -10.79 -50.78
CA MET A 685 22.86 -9.87 -49.67
C MET A 685 24.07 -9.70 -48.74
N MET A 686 24.41 -8.46 -48.37
CA MET A 686 25.38 -8.21 -47.30
C MET A 686 24.80 -8.58 -45.93
N ASN A 687 25.66 -8.78 -44.93
CA ASN A 687 25.21 -9.06 -43.55
C ASN A 687 24.33 -7.93 -42.98
N GLN A 688 24.60 -6.69 -43.38
CA GLN A 688 23.81 -5.53 -43.00
C GLN A 688 22.44 -5.51 -43.69
N ASP A 689 22.36 -5.94 -44.95
CA ASP A 689 21.10 -6.04 -45.70
C ASP A 689 20.18 -7.10 -45.08
N TYR A 690 20.73 -8.27 -44.74
CA TYR A 690 19.99 -9.33 -44.05
C TYR A 690 19.45 -8.85 -42.69
N SER A 691 20.30 -8.18 -41.90
CA SER A 691 19.92 -7.65 -40.59
C SER A 691 18.85 -6.56 -40.73
N SER A 692 18.97 -5.69 -41.74
CA SER A 692 17.98 -4.66 -42.04
C SER A 692 16.63 -5.27 -42.44
N ALA A 693 16.62 -6.30 -43.30
CA ALA A 693 15.40 -7.03 -43.66
C ALA A 693 14.75 -7.71 -42.44
N ALA A 694 15.55 -8.25 -41.51
CA ALA A 694 15.06 -8.84 -40.28
C ALA A 694 14.45 -7.79 -39.32
N GLN A 695 14.96 -6.55 -39.31
CA GLN A 695 14.50 -5.47 -38.44
C GLN A 695 13.30 -4.69 -39.00
N LEU A 696 13.33 -4.31 -40.28
CA LEU A 696 12.25 -3.56 -40.95
C LEU A 696 10.92 -4.33 -40.98
N PHE A 697 11.01 -5.65 -40.86
CA PHE A 697 9.93 -6.55 -40.51
C PHE A 697 9.03 -6.00 -39.37
N PHE A 698 9.61 -5.51 -38.27
CA PHE A 698 8.83 -5.06 -37.10
C PHE A 698 8.06 -3.74 -37.33
N VAL A 699 8.46 -2.92 -38.32
CA VAL A 699 7.83 -1.61 -38.57
C VAL A 699 6.38 -1.75 -39.03
N GLY A 700 6.11 -2.69 -39.95
CA GLY A 700 4.75 -2.95 -40.43
C GLY A 700 3.79 -3.33 -39.30
N TYR A 701 4.30 -4.04 -38.29
CA TYR A 701 3.55 -4.39 -37.10
C TYR A 701 3.21 -3.18 -36.24
N LEU A 702 4.20 -2.31 -35.96
CA LEU A 702 4.01 -1.11 -35.13
C LEU A 702 2.93 -0.17 -35.69
N LEU A 703 2.87 -0.01 -37.02
CA LEU A 703 1.92 0.88 -37.67
C LEU A 703 0.50 0.31 -37.73
N PHE A 704 0.35 -0.98 -38.03
CA PHE A 704 -0.96 -1.59 -38.33
C PHE A 704 -1.59 -2.36 -37.18
N MET A 705 -0.89 -2.51 -36.05
CA MET A 705 -1.40 -3.20 -34.87
C MET A 705 -2.63 -2.53 -34.24
N LEU A 706 -2.56 -1.22 -33.96
CA LEU A 706 -3.69 -0.50 -33.37
C LEU A 706 -4.91 -0.50 -34.31
N PRO A 707 -4.77 -0.18 -35.62
CA PRO A 707 -5.85 -0.34 -36.58
C PRO A 707 -6.40 -1.77 -36.59
N GLY A 708 -5.54 -2.79 -36.68
CA GLY A 708 -5.93 -4.21 -36.75
C GLY A 708 -6.79 -4.65 -35.58
N ASN A 709 -6.46 -4.23 -34.36
CA ASN A 709 -7.26 -4.53 -33.18
C ASN A 709 -8.61 -3.80 -33.17
N ILE A 710 -8.67 -2.53 -33.61
CA ILE A 710 -9.93 -1.78 -33.67
C ILE A 710 -10.86 -2.36 -34.75
N PHE A 711 -10.30 -2.79 -35.90
CA PHE A 711 -11.06 -3.34 -37.03
C PHE A 711 -11.81 -4.63 -36.70
N LEU A 712 -11.39 -5.40 -35.68
CA LEU A 712 -12.09 -6.62 -35.25
C LEU A 712 -13.54 -6.40 -34.82
N ARG A 713 -13.94 -5.15 -34.51
CA ARG A 713 -15.35 -4.84 -34.24
C ARG A 713 -16.17 -4.65 -35.51
N TRP A 714 -15.55 -4.18 -36.60
CA TRP A 714 -16.22 -3.83 -37.84
C TRP A 714 -16.40 -5.02 -38.74
N ILE A 715 -15.35 -5.83 -38.81
CA ILE A 715 -15.27 -7.01 -39.65
C ILE A 715 -15.21 -8.22 -38.72
N SER A 716 -16.01 -9.25 -39.02
CA SER A 716 -16.06 -10.47 -38.22
C SER A 716 -14.66 -11.08 -38.02
N PRO A 717 -14.31 -11.54 -36.81
CA PRO A 717 -12.96 -12.03 -36.50
C PRO A 717 -12.45 -13.13 -37.43
N TYR A 718 -13.30 -14.07 -37.85
CA TYR A 718 -12.93 -15.15 -38.75
C TYR A 718 -12.44 -14.63 -40.12
N PHE A 719 -13.00 -13.51 -40.59
CA PHE A 719 -12.58 -12.90 -41.84
C PHE A 719 -11.30 -12.10 -41.66
N VAL A 720 -11.19 -11.30 -40.58
CA VAL A 720 -9.95 -10.54 -40.30
C VAL A 720 -8.75 -11.46 -40.11
N PHE A 721 -8.88 -12.47 -39.25
CA PHE A 721 -7.80 -13.40 -38.97
C PHE A 721 -7.53 -14.33 -40.15
N GLY A 722 -8.58 -14.83 -40.80
CA GLY A 722 -8.46 -15.68 -41.98
C GLY A 722 -7.77 -14.97 -43.14
N CYS A 723 -8.26 -13.79 -43.53
CA CYS A 723 -7.60 -12.99 -44.56
C CYS A 723 -6.19 -12.56 -44.16
N GLY A 724 -5.96 -12.22 -42.88
CA GLY A 724 -4.62 -11.91 -42.37
C GLY A 724 -3.64 -13.06 -42.57
N ILE A 725 -4.05 -14.29 -42.23
CA ILE A 725 -3.24 -15.50 -42.43
C ILE A 725 -3.09 -15.87 -43.92
N ILE A 726 -4.13 -15.72 -44.74
CA ILE A 726 -4.05 -15.96 -46.19
C ILE A 726 -3.08 -14.97 -46.83
N SER A 727 -3.19 -13.68 -46.52
CA SER A 727 -2.28 -12.64 -47.01
C SER A 727 -0.85 -12.91 -46.53
N PHE A 728 -0.67 -13.27 -45.26
CA PHE A 728 0.63 -13.69 -44.73
C PHE A 728 1.23 -14.85 -45.54
N GLY A 729 0.47 -15.92 -45.78
CA GLY A 729 0.93 -17.07 -46.55
C GLY A 729 1.19 -16.74 -48.01
N ALA A 730 0.35 -15.91 -48.63
CA ALA A 730 0.52 -15.47 -50.01
C ALA A 730 1.78 -14.61 -50.19
N PHE A 731 2.08 -13.69 -49.26
CA PHE A 731 3.31 -12.91 -49.29
C PHE A 731 4.55 -13.78 -49.02
N LEU A 732 4.43 -14.82 -48.19
CA LEU A 732 5.51 -15.79 -47.96
C LEU A 732 5.80 -16.62 -49.23
N CYS A 733 4.76 -17.08 -49.94
CA CYS A 733 4.90 -17.68 -51.26
C CYS A 733 5.48 -16.68 -52.28
N GLY A 734 5.07 -15.42 -52.25
CA GLY A 734 5.65 -14.38 -53.11
C GLY A 734 7.14 -14.16 -52.84
N MET A 735 7.55 -14.28 -51.58
CA MET A 735 8.94 -14.16 -51.17
C MET A 735 9.82 -15.33 -51.66
N SER A 736 9.28 -16.54 -51.85
CA SER A 736 10.05 -17.65 -52.44
C SER A 736 10.46 -17.38 -53.89
N GLY A 737 9.74 -16.48 -54.58
CA GLY A 737 10.06 -16.01 -55.93
C GLY A 737 10.96 -14.77 -55.97
N ALA A 738 11.46 -14.28 -54.84
CA ALA A 738 12.28 -13.08 -54.82
C ALA A 738 13.60 -13.26 -55.58
N GLN A 739 14.00 -12.23 -56.32
CA GLN A 739 15.27 -12.18 -57.08
C GLN A 739 16.18 -11.01 -56.62
N SER A 740 15.72 -10.18 -55.68
CA SER A 740 16.47 -9.04 -55.18
C SER A 740 16.23 -8.80 -53.68
N TYR A 741 17.19 -8.13 -53.03
CA TYR A 741 17.07 -7.65 -51.66
C TYR A 741 15.82 -6.76 -51.46
N GLY A 742 15.55 -5.86 -52.41
CA GLY A 742 14.40 -4.95 -52.33
C GLY A 742 13.06 -5.70 -52.30
N THR A 743 12.93 -6.77 -53.10
CA THR A 743 11.74 -7.65 -53.08
C THR A 743 11.59 -8.33 -51.72
N VAL A 744 12.67 -8.86 -51.15
CA VAL A 744 12.66 -9.48 -49.81
C VAL A 744 12.22 -8.47 -48.74
N LEU A 745 12.74 -7.25 -48.81
CA LEU A 745 12.42 -6.20 -47.85
C LEU A 745 10.93 -5.81 -47.91
N ALA A 746 10.41 -5.58 -49.12
CA ALA A 746 9.00 -5.25 -49.31
C ALA A 746 8.09 -6.38 -48.83
N MET A 747 8.39 -7.64 -49.18
CA MET A 747 7.61 -8.79 -48.73
C MET A 747 7.65 -8.95 -47.21
N ARG A 748 8.82 -8.75 -46.56
CA ARG A 748 8.95 -8.79 -45.09
C ARG A 748 8.04 -7.78 -44.40
N ILE A 749 7.96 -6.54 -44.90
CA ILE A 749 7.05 -5.53 -44.36
C ILE A 749 5.59 -5.98 -44.53
N MET A 750 5.20 -6.44 -45.73
CA MET A 750 3.83 -6.86 -46.03
C MET A 750 3.39 -8.08 -45.22
N ILE A 751 4.28 -9.06 -45.02
CA ILE A 751 4.08 -10.22 -44.13
C ILE A 751 3.73 -9.74 -42.72
N ARG A 752 4.43 -8.73 -42.19
CA ARG A 752 4.16 -8.20 -40.84
C ARG A 752 2.95 -7.32 -40.73
N VAL A 753 2.62 -6.56 -41.78
CA VAL A 753 1.33 -5.88 -41.88
C VAL A 753 0.21 -6.91 -41.79
N ALA A 754 0.27 -8.00 -42.57
CA ALA A 754 -0.73 -9.06 -42.53
C ALA A 754 -0.83 -9.72 -41.15
N GLN A 755 0.31 -10.01 -40.50
CA GLN A 755 0.33 -10.56 -39.15
C GLN A 755 -0.20 -9.59 -38.09
N ALA A 756 -0.10 -8.27 -38.27
CA ALA A 756 -0.58 -7.29 -37.29
C ALA A 756 -2.09 -7.46 -37.02
N PHE A 757 -2.86 -7.79 -38.06
CA PHE A 757 -4.30 -8.07 -37.95
C PHE A 757 -4.61 -9.38 -37.22
N VAL A 758 -3.66 -10.32 -37.17
CA VAL A 758 -3.81 -11.62 -36.49
C VAL A 758 -3.57 -11.49 -34.98
N GLN A 759 -2.83 -10.47 -34.52
CA GLN A 759 -2.47 -10.33 -33.10
C GLN A 759 -3.61 -9.96 -32.17
N GLY A 760 -4.78 -9.62 -32.71
CA GLY A 760 -5.98 -9.41 -31.91
C GLY A 760 -6.60 -10.69 -31.34
N ILE A 761 -5.98 -11.87 -31.56
CA ILE A 761 -6.39 -13.16 -30.97
C ILE A 761 -6.52 -13.08 -29.44
N GLY A 762 -5.61 -12.41 -28.75
CA GLY A 762 -5.69 -12.26 -27.30
C GLY A 762 -6.95 -11.51 -26.87
N MET A 763 -7.30 -10.44 -27.59
CA MET A 763 -8.56 -9.72 -27.38
C MET A 763 -9.79 -10.58 -27.72
N TYR A 764 -9.70 -11.39 -28.79
CA TYR A 764 -10.75 -12.34 -29.14
C TYR A 764 -11.01 -13.36 -28.02
N SER A 765 -9.94 -13.91 -27.43
CA SER A 765 -10.02 -14.85 -26.31
C SER A 765 -10.67 -14.22 -25.06
N ALA A 766 -10.34 -12.96 -24.76
CA ALA A 766 -10.88 -12.23 -23.60
C ALA A 766 -12.38 -11.92 -23.68
N LEU A 767 -13.01 -12.08 -24.85
CA LEU A 767 -14.45 -11.89 -25.05
C LEU A 767 -15.25 -13.18 -24.98
N TRP A 768 -14.62 -14.31 -25.31
CA TRP A 768 -15.22 -15.64 -25.22
C TRP A 768 -15.11 -16.25 -23.82
N TYR A 769 -13.97 -16.08 -23.17
CA TYR A 769 -13.67 -16.72 -21.90
C TYR A 769 -13.85 -15.78 -20.69
N THR A 770 -14.18 -16.36 -19.54
CA THR A 770 -14.31 -15.61 -18.30
C THR A 770 -12.93 -15.28 -17.70
N ARG A 771 -12.87 -14.30 -16.79
CA ARG A 771 -11.61 -13.84 -16.17
C ARG A 771 -10.78 -14.94 -15.48
N THR A 772 -11.42 -16.03 -15.07
CA THR A 772 -10.79 -17.20 -14.43
C THR A 772 -10.39 -18.30 -15.42
N GLU A 773 -10.62 -18.11 -16.71
CA GLU A 773 -10.36 -19.12 -17.75
C GLU A 773 -9.40 -18.62 -18.83
N VAL A 774 -9.31 -17.30 -19.05
CA VAL A 774 -8.55 -16.69 -20.15
C VAL A 774 -7.06 -17.04 -20.09
N ALA A 775 -6.41 -17.06 -18.93
CA ALA A 775 -4.95 -17.25 -18.88
C ALA A 775 -4.55 -18.67 -19.29
N THR A 776 -5.32 -19.67 -18.87
CA THR A 776 -5.12 -21.08 -19.23
C THR A 776 -5.24 -21.27 -20.74
N ARG A 777 -6.29 -20.70 -21.37
CA ARG A 777 -6.49 -20.83 -22.83
C ARG A 777 -5.46 -20.00 -23.60
N GLY A 778 -5.12 -18.82 -23.06
CA GLY A 778 -3.97 -18.01 -23.41
C GLY A 778 -2.71 -18.84 -23.58
N ALA A 779 -2.39 -19.59 -22.53
CA ALA A 779 -1.21 -20.44 -22.49
C ALA A 779 -1.30 -21.59 -23.50
N LEU A 780 -2.44 -22.26 -23.62
CA LEU A 780 -2.61 -23.38 -24.54
C LEU A 780 -2.36 -22.98 -26.01
N TYR A 781 -2.89 -21.85 -26.47
CA TYR A 781 -2.61 -21.42 -27.85
C TYR A 781 -1.19 -20.86 -27.98
N PHE A 782 -0.67 -20.16 -26.97
CA PHE A 782 0.66 -19.55 -27.04
C PHE A 782 1.79 -20.61 -26.95
N SER A 783 1.54 -21.76 -26.32
CA SER A 783 2.41 -22.94 -26.39
C SER A 783 2.67 -23.42 -27.82
N ALA A 784 1.82 -23.08 -28.78
CA ALA A 784 2.10 -23.37 -30.19
C ALA A 784 3.32 -22.60 -30.71
N ALA A 785 3.67 -21.45 -30.13
CA ALA A 785 4.88 -20.70 -30.46
C ALA A 785 6.15 -21.47 -30.04
N THR A 786 6.15 -22.08 -28.85
CA THR A 786 7.29 -22.90 -28.39
C THR A 786 7.39 -24.19 -29.20
N LEU A 787 6.25 -24.78 -29.56
CA LEU A 787 6.19 -25.95 -30.45
C LEU A 787 6.75 -25.62 -31.84
N SER A 788 6.39 -24.47 -32.40
CA SER A 788 6.88 -24.01 -33.70
C SER A 788 8.41 -23.84 -33.72
N GLY A 789 9.00 -23.38 -32.61
CA GLY A 789 10.46 -23.36 -32.39
C GLY A 789 11.11 -24.74 -32.59
N ALA A 790 10.53 -25.78 -31.98
CA ALA A 790 11.04 -27.14 -32.10
C ALA A 790 10.82 -27.75 -33.51
N PHE A 791 9.67 -27.49 -34.15
CA PHE A 791 9.33 -28.07 -35.46
C PHE A 791 10.00 -27.36 -36.65
N SER A 792 10.24 -26.05 -36.58
CA SER A 792 10.82 -25.29 -37.69
C SER A 792 12.22 -25.81 -38.09
N GLY A 793 13.06 -26.16 -37.11
CA GLY A 793 14.36 -26.77 -37.37
C GLY A 793 14.27 -28.14 -38.05
N LEU A 794 13.30 -28.98 -37.65
CA LEU A 794 13.09 -30.31 -38.24
C LEU A 794 12.60 -30.24 -39.69
N ILE A 795 11.63 -29.36 -39.98
CA ILE A 795 11.14 -29.12 -41.34
C ILE A 795 12.30 -28.62 -42.21
N SER A 796 13.06 -27.66 -41.69
CA SER A 796 14.21 -27.07 -42.37
C SER A 796 15.27 -28.12 -42.70
N TYR A 797 15.67 -28.93 -41.73
CA TYR A 797 16.65 -30.00 -41.91
C TYR A 797 16.23 -30.99 -43.00
N ARG A 798 14.96 -31.42 -43.00
CA ARG A 798 14.46 -32.38 -43.99
C ARG A 798 14.39 -31.81 -45.40
N ILE A 799 14.03 -30.54 -45.55
CA ILE A 799 14.03 -29.82 -46.84
C ILE A 799 15.47 -29.67 -47.34
N ALA A 800 16.39 -29.22 -46.50
CA ALA A 800 17.80 -29.06 -46.87
C ALA A 800 18.47 -30.36 -47.34
N GLN A 801 18.04 -31.53 -46.83
CA GLN A 801 18.57 -32.82 -47.28
C GLN A 801 17.96 -33.34 -48.58
N ASN A 802 16.66 -33.15 -48.77
CA ASN A 802 15.91 -33.81 -49.84
C ASN A 802 15.63 -32.93 -51.06
N LEU A 803 15.50 -31.62 -50.85
CA LEU A 803 15.09 -30.63 -51.85
C LEU A 803 16.25 -29.65 -52.11
N THR A 804 17.33 -30.17 -52.68
CA THR A 804 18.52 -29.41 -53.08
C THR A 804 18.40 -28.90 -54.52
N GLU A 805 19.21 -27.90 -54.85
CA GLU A 805 19.32 -27.32 -56.19
C GLU A 805 19.58 -28.41 -57.25
N GLU A 806 20.48 -29.35 -56.95
CA GLU A 806 20.83 -30.49 -57.82
C GLU A 806 19.64 -31.39 -58.18
N LYS A 807 18.64 -31.51 -57.29
CA LYS A 807 17.48 -32.42 -57.47
C LYS A 807 16.24 -31.73 -58.01
N THR A 808 16.06 -30.44 -57.73
CA THR A 808 14.80 -29.72 -57.98
C THR A 808 14.96 -28.43 -58.78
N GLY A 809 16.18 -27.99 -59.03
CA GLY A 809 16.50 -26.76 -59.76
C GLY A 809 16.34 -25.46 -58.96
N TRP A 810 15.86 -25.52 -57.71
CA TRP A 810 15.70 -24.35 -56.81
C TRP A 810 16.51 -24.53 -55.53
N GLU A 811 17.00 -23.42 -54.99
CA GLU A 811 17.64 -23.37 -53.68
C GLU A 811 16.66 -23.79 -52.55
N PRO A 812 17.11 -24.54 -51.52
CA PRO A 812 16.21 -25.12 -50.51
C PRO A 812 15.38 -24.09 -49.74
N TRP A 813 15.88 -22.86 -49.57
CA TRP A 813 15.15 -21.79 -48.88
C TRP A 813 13.86 -21.39 -49.62
N ARG A 814 13.81 -21.50 -50.95
CA ARG A 814 12.61 -21.18 -51.74
C ARG A 814 11.50 -22.19 -51.47
N TRP A 815 11.85 -23.48 -51.40
CA TRP A 815 10.92 -24.55 -51.03
C TRP A 815 10.40 -24.38 -49.61
N LEU A 816 11.26 -24.01 -48.66
CA LEU A 816 10.88 -23.74 -47.28
C LEU A 816 9.77 -22.69 -47.20
N LEU A 817 9.98 -21.50 -47.79
CA LEU A 817 9.00 -20.42 -47.75
C LEU A 817 7.71 -20.75 -48.53
N LEU A 818 7.83 -21.49 -49.64
CA LEU A 818 6.66 -21.89 -50.43
C LEU A 818 5.76 -22.87 -49.66
N ILE A 819 6.35 -23.92 -49.06
CA ILE A 819 5.60 -24.94 -48.30
C ILE A 819 4.90 -24.30 -47.11
N GLU A 820 5.61 -23.45 -46.37
CA GLU A 820 5.05 -22.73 -45.23
C GLU A 820 3.97 -21.74 -45.65
N GLY A 821 4.16 -21.04 -46.77
CA GLY A 821 3.18 -20.09 -47.29
C GLY A 821 1.89 -20.79 -47.72
N LEU A 822 1.99 -21.92 -48.42
CA LEU A 822 0.83 -22.74 -48.82
C LEU A 822 0.11 -23.32 -47.61
N MET A 823 0.84 -23.79 -46.60
CA MET A 823 0.27 -24.23 -45.33
C MET A 823 -0.45 -23.08 -44.63
N GLY A 824 0.11 -21.87 -44.64
CA GLY A 824 -0.53 -20.66 -44.15
C GLY A 824 -1.84 -20.35 -44.87
N VAL A 825 -1.85 -20.36 -46.22
CA VAL A 825 -3.07 -20.12 -47.01
C VAL A 825 -4.15 -21.16 -46.68
N PHE A 826 -3.78 -22.44 -46.59
CA PHE A 826 -4.72 -23.51 -46.22
C PHE A 826 -5.31 -23.31 -44.82
N ILE A 827 -4.46 -23.03 -43.82
CA ILE A 827 -4.89 -22.74 -42.45
C ILE A 827 -5.79 -21.49 -42.42
N GLY A 828 -5.46 -20.46 -43.20
CA GLY A 828 -6.26 -19.25 -43.32
C GLY A 828 -7.67 -19.50 -43.86
N ILE A 829 -7.81 -20.34 -44.89
CA ILE A 829 -9.11 -20.79 -45.41
C ILE A 829 -9.87 -21.56 -44.31
N LEU A 830 -9.17 -22.45 -43.61
CA LEU A 830 -9.74 -23.25 -42.53
C LEU A 830 -10.25 -22.38 -41.36
N ILE A 831 -9.56 -21.28 -41.04
CA ILE A 831 -10.00 -20.28 -40.05
C ILE A 831 -11.28 -19.57 -40.51
N ILE A 832 -11.38 -19.17 -41.78
CA ILE A 832 -12.60 -18.52 -42.30
C ILE A 832 -13.82 -19.45 -42.17
N VAL A 833 -13.62 -20.75 -42.36
CA VAL A 833 -14.71 -21.75 -42.33
C VAL A 833 -15.06 -22.17 -40.89
N LEU A 834 -14.06 -22.36 -40.02
CA LEU A 834 -14.25 -23.00 -38.73
C LEU A 834 -14.27 -22.03 -37.54
N LEU A 835 -13.64 -20.85 -37.63
CA LEU A 835 -13.57 -19.92 -36.50
C LEU A 835 -14.93 -19.22 -36.32
N PRO A 836 -15.53 -19.26 -35.12
CA PRO A 836 -16.80 -18.58 -34.89
C PRO A 836 -16.62 -17.06 -34.74
N ALA A 837 -17.62 -16.30 -35.17
CA ALA A 837 -17.72 -14.86 -34.93
C ALA A 837 -17.93 -14.56 -33.43
N PHE A 838 -17.93 -13.29 -33.01
CA PHE A 838 -18.19 -12.98 -31.61
C PHE A 838 -19.61 -13.43 -31.18
N PRO A 839 -19.79 -13.84 -29.90
CA PRO A 839 -21.09 -14.30 -29.39
C PRO A 839 -22.25 -13.34 -29.66
N ASP A 840 -22.01 -12.02 -29.59
CA ASP A 840 -23.00 -10.98 -29.84
C ASP A 840 -23.34 -10.82 -31.33
N GLN A 841 -22.37 -10.98 -32.22
CA GLN A 841 -22.57 -10.97 -33.68
C GLN A 841 -23.36 -12.20 -34.16
N MET A 842 -23.19 -13.33 -33.47
CA MET A 842 -23.87 -14.59 -33.77
C MET A 842 -25.39 -14.58 -33.46
N LYS A 843 -25.91 -13.57 -32.74
CA LYS A 843 -27.33 -13.47 -32.35
C LYS A 843 -28.29 -13.32 -33.53
N LYS A 844 -27.85 -12.72 -34.64
CA LYS A 844 -28.68 -12.42 -35.82
C LYS A 844 -28.56 -13.46 -36.94
N GLY A 845 -27.64 -14.42 -36.84
CA GLY A 845 -27.35 -15.41 -37.90
C GLY A 845 -27.79 -16.83 -37.57
N LYS A 846 -28.06 -17.65 -38.59
CA LYS A 846 -28.16 -19.11 -38.45
C LYS A 846 -26.75 -19.67 -38.26
N ASN A 847 -26.44 -20.18 -37.06
CA ASN A 847 -25.14 -20.81 -36.79
C ASN A 847 -25.31 -22.34 -36.77
N TRP A 848 -24.37 -23.05 -37.37
CA TRP A 848 -24.40 -24.50 -37.49
C TRP A 848 -23.87 -25.24 -36.25
N LEU A 849 -23.14 -24.54 -35.37
CA LEU A 849 -22.29 -25.17 -34.36
C LEU A 849 -22.70 -24.91 -32.90
N PHE A 850 -23.23 -23.72 -32.63
CA PHE A 850 -23.75 -23.32 -31.33
C PHE A 850 -25.28 -23.21 -31.37
N SER A 851 -25.95 -23.83 -30.40
CA SER A 851 -27.40 -23.67 -30.24
C SER A 851 -27.74 -22.24 -29.81
N LYS A 852 -28.98 -21.80 -30.02
CA LYS A 852 -29.44 -20.47 -29.58
C LYS A 852 -29.27 -20.28 -28.07
N GLU A 853 -29.48 -21.33 -27.29
CA GLU A 853 -29.30 -21.38 -25.84
C GLU A 853 -27.82 -21.24 -25.45
N GLU A 854 -26.92 -21.94 -26.16
CA GLU A 854 -25.47 -21.86 -25.96
C GLU A 854 -24.92 -20.45 -26.27
N ILE A 855 -25.42 -19.80 -27.33
CA ILE A 855 -25.03 -18.43 -27.70
C ILE A 855 -25.50 -17.42 -26.64
N GLN A 856 -26.74 -17.56 -26.17
CA GLN A 856 -27.27 -16.73 -25.09
C GLN A 856 -26.45 -16.91 -23.80
N LEU A 857 -26.09 -18.15 -23.47
CA LEU A 857 -25.24 -18.46 -22.32
C LEU A 857 -23.82 -17.86 -22.49
N ALA A 858 -23.24 -17.92 -23.68
CA ALA A 858 -21.93 -17.31 -23.97
C ALA A 858 -21.95 -15.79 -23.82
N ILE A 859 -23.00 -15.11 -24.32
CA ILE A 859 -23.20 -13.67 -24.12
C ILE A 859 -23.34 -13.36 -22.62
N GLN A 860 -24.16 -14.13 -21.89
CA GLN A 860 -24.37 -13.96 -20.45
C GLN A 860 -23.08 -14.13 -19.64
N ARG A 861 -22.21 -15.07 -20.04
CA ARG A 861 -20.87 -15.26 -19.45
C ARG A 861 -19.95 -14.08 -19.73
N SER A 862 -19.95 -13.56 -20.95
CA SER A 862 -19.14 -12.42 -21.38
C SER A 862 -19.53 -11.12 -20.65
N SER A 863 -20.82 -10.93 -20.35
CA SER A 863 -21.35 -9.75 -19.63
C SER A 863 -21.11 -9.73 -18.11
N GLY A 864 -20.56 -10.80 -17.51
CA GLY A 864 -19.99 -10.79 -16.16
C GLY A 864 -20.91 -10.39 -14.99
N LYS A 865 -21.67 -11.36 -14.46
CA LYS A 865 -22.27 -11.39 -13.09
C LYS A 865 -23.43 -10.41 -12.80
N SER A 866 -24.62 -10.79 -13.25
CA SER A 866 -25.85 -10.73 -12.44
C SER A 866 -26.79 -11.84 -12.88
N PHE A 867 -26.45 -13.09 -12.51
CA PHE A 867 -27.33 -14.25 -12.72
C PHE A 867 -28.67 -14.10 -11.97
N ALA A 868 -28.69 -13.33 -10.86
CA ALA A 868 -29.90 -13.03 -10.11
C ALA A 868 -30.90 -12.12 -10.84
N LEU A 869 -30.46 -11.21 -11.73
CA LEU A 869 -31.37 -10.29 -12.44
C LEU A 869 -32.12 -10.95 -13.60
N TRP A 870 -31.49 -11.88 -14.31
CA TRP A 870 -32.08 -12.52 -15.49
C TRP A 870 -33.29 -13.40 -15.15
N SER A 871 -33.28 -14.05 -13.98
CA SER A 871 -34.40 -14.88 -13.52
C SER A 871 -35.67 -14.08 -13.19
N ILE A 872 -35.55 -12.75 -13.04
CA ILE A 872 -36.62 -11.90 -12.51
C ILE A 872 -37.14 -10.92 -13.57
N TYR A 873 -36.29 -10.37 -14.46
CA TYR A 873 -36.71 -9.43 -15.52
C TYR A 873 -35.93 -9.60 -16.86
N PRO A 874 -36.40 -10.43 -17.80
CA PRO A 874 -35.70 -10.69 -19.07
C PRO A 874 -35.65 -9.48 -20.03
N ASP A 875 -36.65 -8.60 -20.01
CA ASP A 875 -36.81 -7.55 -21.02
C ASP A 875 -36.06 -6.24 -20.68
N ALA A 876 -35.93 -5.90 -19.40
CA ALA A 876 -35.21 -4.71 -18.94
C ALA A 876 -33.67 -4.91 -18.97
N PHE A 877 -33.20 -6.12 -18.67
CA PHE A 877 -31.78 -6.47 -18.69
C PHE A 877 -31.22 -6.56 -20.12
N CYS A 878 -32.04 -6.99 -21.07
CA CYS A 878 -31.70 -6.97 -22.49
C CYS A 878 -31.31 -5.54 -22.91
N LYS A 879 -32.11 -4.51 -22.61
CA LYS A 879 -31.84 -3.13 -23.07
C LYS A 879 -30.63 -2.45 -22.42
N ALA A 880 -30.33 -2.70 -21.15
CA ALA A 880 -29.23 -2.04 -20.44
C ALA A 880 -27.84 -2.63 -20.79
N ASN A 881 -27.76 -3.95 -21.01
CA ASN A 881 -26.49 -4.65 -21.28
C ASN A 881 -26.31 -5.10 -22.74
N LEU A 882 -27.27 -4.80 -23.63
CA LEU A 882 -27.08 -4.87 -25.10
C LEU A 882 -26.00 -3.91 -25.63
N SER A 883 -25.43 -3.07 -24.75
CA SER A 883 -24.40 -2.08 -25.06
C SER A 883 -22.97 -2.59 -24.82
N THR A 884 -22.66 -3.86 -25.07
CA THR A 884 -21.28 -4.28 -25.42
C THR A 884 -20.92 -3.85 -26.85
N GLY A 885 -21.39 -2.68 -27.30
CA GLY A 885 -21.11 -2.10 -28.61
C GLY A 885 -22.26 -1.36 -29.28
N ALA A 886 -23.28 -0.93 -28.54
CA ALA A 886 -24.24 0.05 -29.04
C ALA A 886 -23.92 1.40 -28.40
N SER A 887 -23.06 2.17 -29.10
CA SER A 887 -22.90 3.60 -28.87
C SER A 887 -24.29 4.25 -28.75
N GLN A 888 -24.61 4.80 -27.58
CA GLN A 888 -25.80 5.64 -27.39
C GLN A 888 -25.68 6.99 -28.14
N ARG A 889 -24.56 7.26 -28.82
CA ARG A 889 -24.35 8.45 -29.66
C ARG A 889 -23.49 8.12 -30.88
N GLY A 890 -24.13 7.64 -31.95
CA GLY A 890 -23.53 7.59 -33.29
C GLY A 890 -23.06 6.20 -33.72
N ILE A 891 -23.55 5.82 -34.90
CA ILE A 891 -23.06 4.85 -35.90
C ILE A 891 -22.19 3.69 -35.37
N PRO A 892 -22.66 2.43 -35.47
CA PRO A 892 -21.88 1.25 -35.05
C PRO A 892 -20.57 1.19 -35.85
N GLY A 893 -19.46 1.46 -35.18
CA GLY A 893 -18.12 1.31 -35.76
C GLY A 893 -17.15 2.41 -35.35
N ILE A 894 -17.52 3.69 -35.34
CA ILE A 894 -16.50 4.77 -35.22
C ILE A 894 -15.71 4.60 -33.90
N PRO A 895 -14.35 4.62 -33.92
CA PRO A 895 -13.55 4.47 -32.72
C PRO A 895 -14.00 5.52 -31.71
N ASN A 896 -14.39 5.07 -30.52
CA ASN A 896 -14.68 6.00 -29.45
C ASN A 896 -13.38 6.73 -29.09
N PHE A 897 -13.22 7.95 -29.60
CA PHE A 897 -12.05 8.79 -29.34
C PHE A 897 -11.83 9.01 -27.85
N VAL A 898 -12.90 8.98 -27.04
CA VAL A 898 -12.80 9.03 -25.57
C VAL A 898 -12.16 7.76 -25.02
N GLY A 899 -12.52 6.59 -25.55
CA GLY A 899 -11.89 5.31 -25.19
C GLY A 899 -10.42 5.23 -25.60
N LEU A 900 -10.10 5.70 -26.81
CA LEU A 900 -8.72 5.79 -27.31
C LEU A 900 -7.88 6.72 -26.43
N LYS A 901 -8.37 7.95 -26.19
CA LYS A 901 -7.71 8.93 -25.31
C LYS A 901 -7.58 8.42 -23.88
N SER A 902 -8.62 7.74 -23.36
CA SER A 902 -8.59 7.16 -22.02
C SER A 902 -7.54 6.06 -21.90
N ALA A 903 -7.34 5.23 -22.92
CA ALA A 903 -6.27 4.23 -22.94
C ALA A 903 -4.88 4.88 -22.97
N LEU A 904 -4.66 5.85 -23.86
CA LEU A 904 -3.36 6.51 -24.02
C LEU A 904 -2.96 7.38 -22.83
N MET A 905 -3.93 7.92 -22.09
CA MET A 905 -3.70 8.70 -20.87
C MET A 905 -3.72 7.85 -19.59
N ASP A 906 -3.99 6.54 -19.67
CA ASP A 906 -4.01 5.66 -18.50
C ASP A 906 -2.58 5.27 -18.10
N PRO A 907 -2.07 5.70 -16.93
CA PRO A 907 -0.72 5.34 -16.49
C PRO A 907 -0.56 3.82 -16.33
N LYS A 908 -1.65 3.10 -16.02
CA LYS A 908 -1.63 1.63 -15.91
C LYS A 908 -1.29 0.99 -17.26
N ALA A 909 -1.84 1.51 -18.36
CA ALA A 909 -1.61 0.97 -19.70
C ALA A 909 -0.13 1.07 -20.10
N TRP A 910 0.52 2.21 -19.79
CA TRP A 910 1.96 2.38 -20.03
C TRP A 910 2.82 1.51 -19.12
N SER A 911 2.43 1.33 -17.85
CA SER A 911 3.13 0.42 -16.95
C SER A 911 3.10 -1.02 -17.46
N PHE A 912 1.94 -1.53 -17.88
CA PHE A 912 1.80 -2.83 -18.53
C PHE A 912 2.61 -2.91 -19.83
N ALA A 913 2.62 -1.85 -20.65
CA ALA A 913 3.41 -1.83 -21.87
C ALA A 913 4.92 -1.94 -21.61
N LEU A 914 5.42 -1.31 -20.54
CA LEU A 914 6.83 -1.43 -20.12
C LEU A 914 7.15 -2.80 -19.52
N ILE A 915 6.22 -3.42 -18.78
CA ILE A 915 6.35 -4.81 -18.31
C ILE A 915 6.48 -5.75 -19.50
N GLN A 916 5.58 -5.63 -20.48
CA GLN A 916 5.63 -6.39 -21.72
C GLN A 916 6.92 -6.14 -22.51
N GLY A 917 7.42 -4.90 -22.53
CA GLY A 917 8.73 -4.55 -23.10
C GLY A 917 9.88 -5.29 -22.43
N GLY A 918 9.94 -5.26 -21.09
CA GLY A 918 10.98 -5.96 -20.32
C GLY A 918 10.97 -7.47 -20.49
N ALA A 919 9.80 -8.07 -20.76
CA ALA A 919 9.68 -9.49 -21.10
C ALA A 919 10.02 -9.78 -22.58
N SER A 920 9.62 -8.92 -23.50
CA SER A 920 9.74 -9.15 -24.95
C SER A 920 11.20 -9.13 -25.44
N LEU A 921 12.06 -8.34 -24.78
CA LEU A 921 13.49 -8.29 -25.07
C LEU A 921 14.13 -9.68 -24.89
N PRO A 922 14.12 -10.34 -23.71
CA PRO A 922 14.69 -11.67 -23.54
C PRO A 922 13.99 -12.75 -24.36
N VAL A 923 12.65 -12.70 -24.57
CA VAL A 923 11.97 -13.67 -25.48
C VAL A 923 12.58 -13.62 -26.87
N THR A 924 12.77 -12.42 -27.41
CA THR A 924 13.28 -12.25 -28.77
C THR A 924 14.73 -12.68 -28.87
N SER A 925 15.55 -12.31 -27.89
CA SER A 925 16.95 -12.70 -27.84
C SER A 925 17.12 -14.22 -27.77
N ILE A 926 16.34 -14.92 -26.94
CA ILE A 926 16.37 -16.39 -26.87
C ILE A 926 15.88 -17.00 -28.19
N GLY A 927 14.77 -16.49 -28.74
CA GLY A 927 14.22 -16.97 -30.01
C GLY A 927 15.26 -16.98 -31.14
N ILE A 928 16.11 -15.95 -31.19
CA ILE A 928 17.10 -15.76 -32.25
C ILE A 928 18.44 -16.44 -31.91
N PHE A 929 18.91 -16.31 -30.67
CA PHE A 929 20.29 -16.64 -30.30
C PHE A 929 20.45 -17.90 -29.46
N LEU A 930 19.38 -18.59 -29.05
CA LEU A 930 19.49 -19.77 -28.18
C LEU A 930 20.43 -20.86 -28.74
N PRO A 931 20.36 -21.27 -30.03
CA PRO A 931 21.33 -22.22 -30.58
C PRO A 931 22.77 -21.67 -30.57
N SER A 932 22.93 -20.35 -30.74
CA SER A 932 24.25 -19.70 -30.67
C SER A 932 24.80 -19.68 -29.25
N PHE A 933 23.95 -19.48 -28.23
CA PHE A 933 24.34 -19.61 -26.82
C PHE A 933 24.80 -21.03 -26.52
N ILE A 934 24.03 -22.03 -26.94
CA ILE A 934 24.37 -23.44 -26.71
C ILE A 934 25.66 -23.82 -27.45
N ARG A 935 25.85 -23.36 -28.70
CA ARG A 935 27.14 -23.51 -29.40
C ARG A 935 28.28 -22.86 -28.61
N GLY A 936 28.05 -21.68 -28.05
CA GLY A 936 28.98 -20.98 -27.15
C GLY A 936 29.32 -21.75 -25.87
N PHE A 937 28.49 -22.72 -25.47
CA PHE A 937 28.77 -23.60 -24.32
C PHE A 937 29.68 -24.79 -24.65
N GLY A 938 30.08 -24.95 -25.92
CA GLY A 938 31.00 -25.99 -26.38
C GLY A 938 30.38 -27.13 -27.20
N PHE A 939 29.11 -27.02 -27.60
CA PHE A 939 28.43 -28.03 -28.43
C PHE A 939 28.69 -27.82 -29.93
N SER A 940 28.64 -28.92 -30.71
CA SER A 940 28.71 -28.86 -32.18
C SER A 940 27.48 -28.17 -32.78
N ASP A 941 27.53 -27.76 -34.05
CA ASP A 941 26.42 -27.05 -34.70
C ASP A 941 25.12 -27.87 -34.75
N ILE A 942 25.24 -29.19 -34.92
CA ILE A 942 24.09 -30.11 -34.94
C ILE A 942 23.58 -30.34 -33.52
N ASP A 943 24.48 -30.56 -32.57
CA ASP A 943 24.11 -30.78 -31.17
C ASP A 943 23.46 -29.53 -30.58
N ALA A 944 23.97 -28.33 -30.86
CA ALA A 944 23.42 -27.09 -30.35
C ALA A 944 21.98 -26.84 -30.80
N GLN A 945 21.63 -27.21 -32.03
CA GLN A 945 20.25 -27.17 -32.51
C GLN A 945 19.37 -28.18 -31.75
N LEU A 946 19.85 -29.40 -31.52
CA LEU A 946 19.12 -30.43 -30.78
C LEU A 946 18.91 -30.05 -29.31
N PHE A 947 19.96 -29.58 -28.62
CA PHE A 947 19.89 -29.15 -27.23
C PHE A 947 18.99 -27.92 -27.03
N SER A 948 18.80 -27.09 -28.06
CA SER A 948 17.86 -25.96 -28.00
C SER A 948 16.39 -26.39 -27.86
N VAL A 949 16.05 -27.64 -28.19
CA VAL A 949 14.71 -28.21 -28.00
C VAL A 949 14.37 -28.33 -26.52
N ILE A 950 15.36 -28.59 -25.65
CA ILE A 950 15.13 -28.84 -24.22
C ILE A 950 14.50 -27.61 -23.53
N PRO A 951 15.06 -26.38 -23.63
CA PRO A 951 14.43 -25.19 -23.06
C PRO A 951 13.01 -24.92 -23.57
N TYR A 952 12.75 -25.15 -24.87
CA TYR A 952 11.42 -24.99 -25.44
C TYR A 952 10.43 -26.05 -24.92
N ALA A 953 10.87 -27.29 -24.73
CA ALA A 953 10.05 -28.35 -24.14
C ALA A 953 9.71 -28.04 -22.68
N CYS A 954 10.68 -27.52 -21.90
CA CYS A 954 10.42 -27.05 -20.54
C CYS A 954 9.38 -25.92 -20.52
N ALA A 955 9.52 -24.92 -21.41
CA ALA A 955 8.55 -23.84 -21.52
C ALA A 955 7.15 -24.35 -21.92
N PHE A 956 7.06 -25.31 -22.84
CA PHE A 956 5.80 -25.91 -23.28
C PHE A 956 5.00 -26.56 -22.13
N VAL A 957 5.68 -27.10 -21.12
CA VAL A 957 5.05 -27.72 -19.94
C VAL A 957 4.77 -26.68 -18.85
N VAL A 958 5.74 -25.81 -18.53
CA VAL A 958 5.62 -24.84 -17.44
C VAL A 958 4.57 -23.77 -17.74
N LEU A 959 4.50 -23.30 -18.98
CA LEU A 959 3.60 -22.21 -19.37
C LEU A 959 2.11 -22.53 -19.13
N PRO A 960 1.55 -23.64 -19.64
CA PRO A 960 0.18 -24.03 -19.30
C PRO A 960 -0.01 -24.27 -17.80
N THR A 961 0.92 -24.96 -17.15
CA THR A 961 0.81 -25.32 -15.72
C THR A 961 0.73 -24.08 -14.83
N MET A 962 1.61 -23.11 -15.06
CA MET A 962 1.68 -21.87 -14.29
C MET A 962 0.44 -20.99 -14.51
N CYS A 963 -0.02 -20.86 -15.76
CA CYS A 963 -1.25 -20.15 -16.09
C CYS A 963 -2.51 -20.82 -15.51
N MET A 964 -2.56 -22.15 -15.50
CA MET A 964 -3.64 -22.92 -14.87
C MET A 964 -3.72 -22.68 -13.36
N ILE A 965 -2.59 -22.74 -12.65
CA ILE A 965 -2.55 -22.47 -11.21
C ILE A 965 -2.96 -21.02 -10.93
N SER A 966 -2.47 -20.07 -11.74
CA SER A 966 -2.83 -18.65 -11.64
C SER A 966 -4.32 -18.37 -11.87
N ASP A 967 -4.98 -19.11 -12.77
CA ASP A 967 -6.43 -19.06 -12.99
C ASP A 967 -7.22 -19.65 -11.81
N GLN A 968 -6.77 -20.79 -11.26
CA GLN A 968 -7.40 -21.41 -10.09
C GLN A 968 -7.35 -20.52 -8.85
N ILE A 969 -6.22 -19.85 -8.62
CA ILE A 969 -6.04 -18.92 -7.50
C ILE A 969 -6.66 -17.54 -7.78
N ASN A 970 -6.95 -17.25 -9.06
CA ASN A 970 -7.45 -15.97 -9.55
C ASN A 970 -6.53 -14.79 -9.14
N ARG A 971 -5.21 -15.02 -9.22
CA ARG A 971 -4.17 -14.02 -9.00
C ARG A 971 -3.08 -14.14 -10.07
N LYS A 972 -2.70 -13.04 -10.73
CA LYS A 972 -1.74 -12.98 -11.83
C LYS A 972 -0.39 -12.45 -11.37
N ALA A 973 -0.36 -11.36 -10.60
CA ALA A 973 0.89 -10.68 -10.24
C ALA A 973 1.95 -11.56 -9.56
N PRO A 974 1.63 -12.43 -8.56
CA PRO A 974 2.65 -13.26 -7.91
C PRO A 974 3.33 -14.24 -8.87
N PHE A 975 2.59 -14.75 -9.86
CA PHE A 975 3.13 -15.66 -10.87
C PHE A 975 4.02 -14.90 -11.85
N ILE A 976 3.62 -13.71 -12.30
CA ILE A 976 4.48 -12.88 -13.15
C ILE A 976 5.81 -12.56 -12.44
N ILE A 977 5.76 -12.17 -11.16
CA ILE A 977 6.96 -11.91 -10.35
C ILE A 977 7.84 -13.17 -10.26
N LEU A 978 7.25 -14.33 -9.98
CA LEU A 978 7.99 -15.60 -9.92
C LEU A 978 8.69 -15.91 -11.25
N GLY A 979 7.99 -15.72 -12.37
CA GLY A 979 8.53 -15.97 -13.71
C GLY A 979 9.68 -15.04 -14.07
N PHE A 980 9.59 -13.74 -13.73
CA PHE A 980 10.69 -12.80 -13.93
C PHE A 980 11.86 -13.01 -12.98
N ILE A 981 11.62 -13.42 -11.73
CA ILE A 981 12.71 -13.79 -10.80
C ILE A 981 13.47 -15.00 -11.35
N ALA A 982 12.78 -16.04 -11.81
CA ALA A 982 13.42 -17.21 -12.41
C ALA A 982 14.27 -16.83 -13.64
N ALA A 983 13.76 -15.93 -14.49
CA ALA A 983 14.50 -15.43 -15.64
C ALA A 983 15.70 -14.54 -15.24
N ALA A 984 15.56 -13.71 -14.21
CA ALA A 984 16.63 -12.83 -13.71
C ALA A 984 17.77 -13.63 -13.08
N VAL A 985 17.43 -14.63 -12.25
CA VAL A 985 18.41 -15.56 -11.65
C VAL A 985 19.23 -16.24 -12.74
N GLU A 986 18.59 -16.63 -13.84
CA GLU A 986 19.36 -17.24 -14.92
C GLU A 986 20.27 -16.26 -15.66
N HIS A 987 19.83 -15.03 -15.93
CA HIS A 987 20.73 -14.06 -16.55
C HIS A 987 21.98 -13.84 -15.68
N LEU A 988 21.86 -13.94 -14.35
CA LEU A 988 23.01 -13.96 -13.44
C LEU A 988 23.86 -15.24 -13.60
N ILE A 989 23.25 -16.41 -13.73
CA ILE A 989 23.98 -17.66 -13.99
C ILE A 989 24.77 -17.58 -15.30
N LEU A 990 24.18 -17.11 -16.40
CA LEU A 990 24.88 -16.95 -17.68
C LEU A 990 26.03 -15.95 -17.62
N LEU A 991 25.94 -14.94 -16.74
CA LEU A 991 26.98 -13.95 -16.52
C LEU A 991 28.16 -14.46 -15.68
N PHE A 992 27.90 -15.27 -14.64
CA PHE A 992 28.90 -15.59 -13.61
C PHE A 992 29.35 -17.06 -13.57
N VAL A 993 28.53 -17.99 -14.05
CA VAL A 993 28.81 -19.43 -13.93
C VAL A 993 29.49 -19.94 -15.18
N GLU A 994 30.52 -20.77 -15.03
CA GLU A 994 31.26 -21.32 -16.17
C GLU A 994 30.78 -22.72 -16.60
N SER A 995 30.18 -23.48 -15.68
CA SER A 995 29.71 -24.86 -15.91
C SER A 995 28.66 -24.97 -17.02
N THR A 996 28.95 -25.75 -18.05
CA THR A 996 28.06 -26.00 -19.21
C THR A 996 26.72 -26.63 -18.81
N ALA A 997 26.72 -27.57 -17.86
CA ALA A 997 25.49 -28.21 -17.40
C ALA A 997 24.55 -27.21 -16.73
N VAL A 998 25.10 -26.30 -15.92
CA VAL A 998 24.32 -25.26 -15.23
C VAL A 998 23.74 -24.26 -16.23
N LYS A 999 24.50 -23.87 -17.26
CA LYS A 999 24.01 -22.97 -18.33
C LYS A 999 22.86 -23.58 -19.13
N ILE A 1000 22.86 -24.90 -19.40
CA ILE A 1000 21.74 -25.57 -20.08
C ILE A 1000 20.48 -25.58 -19.20
N VAL A 1001 20.61 -26.03 -17.95
CA VAL A 1001 19.48 -26.01 -16.99
C VAL A 1001 18.93 -24.59 -16.88
N GLY A 1002 19.84 -23.65 -16.83
CA GLY A 1002 19.57 -22.25 -16.79
C GLY A 1002 18.73 -21.72 -17.96
N THR A 1003 19.11 -22.02 -19.21
CA THR A 1003 18.30 -21.65 -20.38
C THR A 1003 16.85 -22.15 -20.30
N CYS A 1004 16.59 -23.25 -19.58
CA CYS A 1004 15.24 -23.74 -19.32
C CYS A 1004 14.45 -22.79 -18.40
N PHE A 1005 15.08 -22.21 -17.38
CA PHE A 1005 14.45 -21.24 -16.48
C PHE A 1005 14.07 -19.94 -17.18
N ILE A 1006 14.91 -19.42 -18.09
CA ILE A 1006 14.53 -18.21 -18.85
C ILE A 1006 13.35 -18.52 -19.76
N CYS A 1007 13.41 -19.61 -20.54
CA CYS A 1007 12.31 -19.98 -21.43
C CYS A 1007 11.01 -20.21 -20.65
N ALA A 1008 11.06 -20.94 -19.55
CA ALA A 1008 9.88 -21.18 -18.72
C ALA A 1008 9.34 -19.90 -18.07
N GLY A 1009 10.21 -19.07 -17.50
CA GLY A 1009 9.84 -17.87 -16.76
C GLY A 1009 9.30 -16.75 -17.66
N VAL A 1010 10.02 -16.41 -18.74
CA VAL A 1010 9.66 -15.26 -19.57
C VAL A 1010 8.42 -15.54 -20.42
N TYR A 1011 8.31 -16.71 -21.05
CA TYR A 1011 7.12 -17.04 -21.86
C TYR A 1011 5.85 -17.05 -20.99
N SER A 1012 5.92 -17.62 -19.79
CA SER A 1012 4.77 -17.66 -18.87
C SER A 1012 4.36 -16.26 -18.43
N SER A 1013 5.35 -15.41 -18.14
CA SER A 1013 5.13 -14.03 -17.71
C SER A 1013 4.50 -13.17 -18.79
N VAL A 1014 4.90 -13.33 -20.07
CA VAL A 1014 4.30 -12.63 -21.21
C VAL A 1014 2.80 -12.93 -21.30
N VAL A 1015 2.42 -14.21 -21.27
CA VAL A 1015 1.01 -14.61 -21.39
C VAL A 1015 0.18 -14.12 -20.20
N LEU A 1016 0.74 -14.21 -18.98
CA LEU A 1016 0.08 -13.73 -17.78
C LEU A 1016 -0.11 -12.21 -17.79
N ASP A 1017 0.89 -11.45 -18.25
CA ASP A 1017 0.83 -9.98 -18.28
C ASP A 1017 -0.21 -9.46 -19.27
N VAL A 1018 -0.19 -9.94 -20.51
CA VAL A 1018 -1.17 -9.52 -21.52
C VAL A 1018 -2.60 -9.94 -21.15
N THR A 1019 -2.74 -11.10 -20.51
CA THR A 1019 -4.04 -11.53 -19.96
C THR A 1019 -4.48 -10.62 -18.81
N TRP A 1020 -3.57 -10.29 -17.91
CA TRP A 1020 -3.84 -9.40 -16.76
C TRP A 1020 -4.24 -8.00 -17.21
N LEU A 1021 -3.60 -7.48 -18.26
CA LEU A 1021 -3.99 -6.24 -18.93
C LEU A 1021 -5.39 -6.32 -19.53
N ALA A 1022 -5.69 -7.38 -20.28
CA ALA A 1022 -6.97 -7.52 -21.00
C ALA A 1022 -8.16 -7.63 -20.04
N ILE A 1023 -8.05 -8.41 -18.97
CA ILE A 1023 -9.16 -8.63 -18.02
C ILE A 1023 -9.45 -7.41 -17.14
N ASN A 1024 -8.47 -6.52 -16.96
CA ASN A 1024 -8.56 -5.36 -16.08
C ASN A 1024 -8.98 -4.07 -16.79
N ASN A 1025 -9.00 -4.04 -18.12
CA ASN A 1025 -9.53 -2.91 -18.90
C ASN A 1025 -10.97 -3.17 -19.36
N GLY A 1026 -11.87 -2.24 -19.04
CA GLY A 1026 -13.27 -2.25 -19.45
C GLY A 1026 -13.49 -1.50 -20.78
N GLY A 1027 -14.49 -1.93 -21.56
CA GLY A 1027 -14.83 -1.37 -22.88
C GLY A 1027 -13.93 -1.87 -24.01
N PHE A 1028 -14.52 -2.12 -25.18
CA PHE A 1028 -13.82 -2.73 -26.31
C PHE A 1028 -12.68 -1.83 -26.84
N THR A 1029 -12.98 -0.56 -27.15
CA THR A 1029 -11.97 0.37 -27.71
C THR A 1029 -10.82 0.58 -26.74
N LYS A 1030 -11.09 0.84 -25.45
CA LYS A 1030 -10.03 1.02 -24.46
C LYS A 1030 -9.16 -0.24 -24.34
N ARG A 1031 -9.78 -1.41 -24.17
CA ARG A 1031 -9.07 -2.70 -24.06
C ARG A 1031 -8.21 -2.99 -25.29
N GLY A 1032 -8.76 -2.81 -26.50
CA GLY A 1032 -8.06 -3.02 -27.76
C GLY A 1032 -6.88 -2.06 -27.95
N THR A 1033 -7.05 -0.79 -27.56
CA THR A 1033 -5.96 0.20 -27.58
C THR A 1033 -4.88 -0.13 -26.55
N THR A 1034 -5.24 -0.48 -25.31
CA THR A 1034 -4.23 -0.84 -24.29
C THR A 1034 -3.45 -2.08 -24.69
N TRP A 1035 -4.11 -3.06 -25.31
CA TRP A 1035 -3.44 -4.26 -25.85
C TRP A 1035 -2.46 -3.89 -26.96
N ALA A 1036 -2.92 -3.11 -27.94
CA ALA A 1036 -2.08 -2.65 -29.05
C ALA A 1036 -0.86 -1.87 -28.53
N LEU A 1037 -1.05 -1.00 -27.54
CA LEU A 1037 0.04 -0.24 -26.92
C LEU A 1037 1.08 -1.17 -26.28
N ALA A 1038 0.65 -2.17 -25.51
CA ALA A 1038 1.57 -3.09 -24.84
C ALA A 1038 2.39 -3.92 -25.83
N GLU A 1039 1.75 -4.44 -26.87
CA GLU A 1039 2.43 -5.20 -27.92
C GLU A 1039 3.36 -4.31 -28.78
N MET A 1040 2.98 -3.08 -29.09
CA MET A 1040 3.84 -2.13 -29.81
C MET A 1040 5.13 -1.84 -29.02
N VAL A 1041 5.02 -1.55 -27.72
CA VAL A 1041 6.20 -1.35 -26.86
C VAL A 1041 7.01 -2.65 -26.75
N GLY A 1042 6.33 -3.79 -26.62
CA GLY A 1042 6.95 -5.12 -26.66
C GLY A 1042 7.81 -5.34 -27.90
N GLN A 1043 7.28 -5.06 -29.09
CA GLN A 1043 8.03 -5.20 -30.34
C GLN A 1043 9.18 -4.18 -30.47
N ALA A 1044 9.04 -2.96 -29.94
CA ALA A 1044 10.14 -2.00 -29.92
C ALA A 1044 11.33 -2.54 -29.09
N PHE A 1045 11.04 -3.19 -27.97
CA PHE A 1045 12.04 -3.88 -27.14
C PHE A 1045 12.56 -5.17 -27.78
N ALA A 1046 11.76 -5.86 -28.59
CA ALA A 1046 12.20 -6.99 -29.39
C ALA A 1046 13.27 -6.58 -30.43
N ILE A 1047 13.10 -5.44 -31.10
CA ILE A 1047 14.12 -4.87 -32.02
C ILE A 1047 15.43 -4.64 -31.26
N MET A 1048 15.35 -4.12 -30.03
CA MET A 1048 16.52 -3.99 -29.16
C MET A 1048 17.13 -5.36 -28.85
N GLY A 1049 16.34 -6.34 -28.41
CA GLY A 1049 16.79 -7.69 -28.08
C GLY A 1049 17.50 -8.44 -29.23
N ALA A 1050 17.14 -8.14 -30.49
CA ALA A 1050 17.80 -8.68 -31.66
C ALA A 1050 19.22 -8.09 -31.92
N ASN A 1051 19.52 -6.92 -31.35
CA ASN A 1051 20.75 -6.17 -31.64
C ASN A 1051 21.74 -6.10 -30.47
N VAL A 1052 21.28 -6.29 -29.23
CA VAL A 1052 22.12 -6.09 -28.05
C VAL A 1052 23.15 -7.23 -27.83
N TYR A 1053 22.96 -8.38 -28.46
CA TYR A 1053 23.84 -9.56 -28.34
C TYR A 1053 24.97 -9.57 -29.40
N ASP A 1054 25.82 -8.54 -29.38
CA ASP A 1054 26.93 -8.34 -30.33
C ASP A 1054 28.32 -8.75 -29.77
N ASP A 1055 28.44 -8.99 -28.47
CA ASP A 1055 29.70 -9.23 -27.76
C ASP A 1055 30.00 -10.73 -27.51
N ARG A 1056 30.29 -11.46 -28.59
CA ARG A 1056 30.73 -12.87 -28.51
C ARG A 1056 32.04 -13.00 -27.71
N PRO A 1057 32.28 -14.13 -27.00
CA PRO A 1057 31.46 -15.35 -26.89
C PRO A 1057 30.55 -15.41 -25.64
N ARG A 1058 30.71 -14.50 -24.67
CA ARG A 1058 29.96 -14.52 -23.39
C ARG A 1058 28.69 -13.67 -23.38
N TYR A 1059 28.50 -12.77 -24.35
CA TYR A 1059 27.29 -11.96 -24.48
C TYR A 1059 26.91 -11.15 -23.22
N VAL A 1060 27.91 -10.61 -22.52
CA VAL A 1060 27.77 -9.92 -21.23
C VAL A 1060 26.85 -8.71 -21.34
N LYS A 1061 26.99 -7.92 -22.41
CA LYS A 1061 26.16 -6.74 -22.68
C LYS A 1061 24.70 -7.15 -22.89
N GLY A 1062 24.47 -8.18 -23.70
CA GLY A 1062 23.16 -8.83 -23.91
C GLY A 1062 22.48 -9.20 -22.61
N HIS A 1063 23.16 -10.01 -21.81
CA HIS A 1063 22.59 -10.54 -20.57
C HIS A 1063 22.37 -9.46 -19.50
N SER A 1064 23.27 -8.47 -19.39
CA SER A 1064 23.17 -7.39 -18.41
C SER A 1064 21.99 -6.46 -18.70
N ILE A 1065 21.76 -6.10 -19.96
CA ILE A 1065 20.64 -5.24 -20.37
C ILE A 1065 19.31 -5.98 -20.18
N ALA A 1066 19.24 -7.25 -20.55
CA ALA A 1066 18.05 -8.07 -20.32
C ALA A 1066 17.72 -8.20 -18.82
N LEU A 1067 18.73 -8.40 -17.97
CA LEU A 1067 18.57 -8.46 -16.52
C LEU A 1067 18.01 -7.14 -15.96
N ALA A 1068 18.55 -5.99 -16.37
CA ALA A 1068 18.09 -4.69 -15.89
C ALA A 1068 16.61 -4.45 -16.21
N PHE A 1069 16.17 -4.78 -17.42
CA PHE A 1069 14.77 -4.62 -17.81
C PHE A 1069 13.83 -5.64 -17.14
N LEU A 1070 14.30 -6.85 -16.84
CA LEU A 1070 13.55 -7.82 -16.03
C LEU A 1070 13.34 -7.32 -14.59
N LEU A 1071 14.38 -6.75 -13.96
CA LEU A 1071 14.27 -6.17 -12.62
C LEU A 1071 13.31 -4.98 -12.59
N LEU A 1072 13.36 -4.11 -13.61
CA LEU A 1072 12.39 -3.02 -13.78
C LEU A 1072 10.96 -3.55 -13.92
N ALA A 1073 10.76 -4.61 -14.71
CA ALA A 1073 9.46 -5.24 -14.88
C ALA A 1073 8.90 -5.79 -13.55
N ILE A 1074 9.75 -6.40 -12.70
CA ILE A 1074 9.35 -6.87 -11.36
C ILE A 1074 8.83 -5.70 -10.50
N VAL A 1075 9.54 -4.57 -10.48
CA VAL A 1075 9.12 -3.37 -9.74
C VAL A 1075 7.78 -2.85 -10.25
N LEU A 1076 7.61 -2.76 -11.57
CA LEU A 1076 6.36 -2.29 -12.18
C LEU A 1076 5.17 -3.23 -11.88
N VAL A 1077 5.38 -4.55 -11.89
CA VAL A 1077 4.34 -5.52 -11.51
C VAL A 1077 3.92 -5.33 -10.05
N MET A 1078 4.87 -5.11 -9.12
CA MET A 1078 4.55 -4.83 -7.72
C MET A 1078 3.75 -3.54 -7.54
N VAL A 1079 4.11 -2.48 -8.28
CA VAL A 1079 3.39 -1.20 -8.28
C VAL A 1079 1.96 -1.39 -8.81
N ASN A 1080 1.78 -2.06 -9.94
CA ASN A 1080 0.47 -2.36 -10.51
C ASN A 1080 -0.39 -3.21 -9.58
N TRP A 1081 0.22 -4.20 -8.91
CA TRP A 1081 -0.47 -5.05 -7.95
C TRP A 1081 -0.98 -4.25 -6.75
N ALA A 1082 -0.15 -3.37 -6.17
CA ALA A 1082 -0.53 -2.49 -5.09
C ALA A 1082 -1.64 -1.51 -5.52
N TRP A 1083 -1.51 -0.90 -6.71
CA TRP A 1083 -2.49 0.01 -7.29
C TRP A 1083 -3.85 -0.66 -7.46
N MET A 1084 -3.90 -1.81 -8.12
CA MET A 1084 -5.16 -2.52 -8.37
C MET A 1084 -5.80 -3.06 -7.08
N ARG A 1085 -4.99 -3.48 -6.09
CA ARG A 1085 -5.48 -3.86 -4.75
C ARG A 1085 -6.12 -2.68 -4.03
N HIS A 1086 -5.50 -1.51 -4.09
CA HIS A 1086 -6.09 -0.28 -3.55
C HIS A 1086 -7.38 0.09 -4.29
N GLY A 1087 -7.39 -0.01 -5.63
CA GLY A 1087 -8.58 0.27 -6.45
C GLY A 1087 -9.76 -0.66 -6.19
N ASN A 1088 -9.53 -1.94 -5.91
CA ASN A 1088 -10.59 -2.86 -5.49
C ASN A 1088 -11.17 -2.49 -4.13
N LYS A 1089 -10.31 -2.26 -3.13
CA LYS A 1089 -10.73 -1.84 -1.79
C LYS A 1089 -11.55 -0.54 -1.84
N LYS A 1090 -11.16 0.42 -2.70
CA LYS A 1090 -11.91 1.67 -2.92
C LYS A 1090 -13.30 1.40 -3.47
N ARG A 1091 -13.47 0.49 -4.45
CA ARG A 1091 -14.79 0.17 -5.04
C ARG A 1091 -15.66 -0.70 -4.14
N ASP A 1092 -15.06 -1.60 -3.35
CA ASP A 1092 -15.79 -2.38 -2.33
C ASP A 1092 -16.38 -1.45 -1.28
N ARG A 1093 -15.60 -0.46 -0.86
CA ARG A 1093 -16.07 0.60 0.04
C ARG A 1093 -17.22 1.39 -0.57
N ILE A 1094 -17.08 1.87 -1.81
CA ILE A 1094 -18.15 2.62 -2.49
C ILE A 1094 -19.44 1.78 -2.66
N LEU A 1095 -19.36 0.49 -3.04
CA LEU A 1095 -20.57 -0.34 -3.13
C LEU A 1095 -21.22 -0.60 -1.78
N ALA A 1096 -20.44 -0.79 -0.71
CA ALA A 1096 -20.95 -0.92 0.65
C ALA A 1096 -21.66 0.37 1.09
N GLU A 1097 -21.06 1.54 0.85
CA GLU A 1097 -21.64 2.85 1.19
C GLU A 1097 -22.99 3.12 0.51
N TYR A 1098 -23.21 2.62 -0.71
CA TYR A 1098 -24.48 2.77 -1.43
C TYR A 1098 -25.50 1.70 -0.98
N GLY A 1099 -25.05 0.47 -0.74
CA GLY A 1099 -25.88 -0.59 -0.17
C GLY A 1099 -26.43 -0.24 1.22
N GLU A 1100 -25.63 0.40 2.08
CA GLU A 1100 -26.05 0.86 3.41
C GLU A 1100 -27.10 1.98 3.36
N ARG A 1101 -27.13 2.77 2.27
CA ARG A 1101 -28.16 3.80 2.04
C ARG A 1101 -29.41 3.28 1.32
N ASN A 1102 -29.47 1.98 0.99
CA ASN A 1102 -30.47 1.41 0.08
C ASN A 1102 -30.52 2.11 -1.30
N GLU A 1103 -29.47 2.84 -1.67
CA GLU A 1103 -29.36 3.58 -2.92
C GLU A 1103 -28.54 2.79 -3.94
N VAL A 1104 -28.94 2.83 -5.20
CA VAL A 1104 -28.14 2.24 -6.27
C VAL A 1104 -27.14 3.29 -6.77
N HIS A 1105 -25.85 2.97 -6.80
CA HIS A 1105 -24.82 3.89 -7.29
C HIS A 1105 -25.18 4.39 -8.70
N PRO A 1106 -25.11 5.71 -9.01
CA PRO A 1106 -25.57 6.24 -10.30
C PRO A 1106 -24.80 5.68 -11.50
N ASP A 1107 -23.54 5.32 -11.32
CA ASP A 1107 -22.77 4.60 -12.34
C ASP A 1107 -23.13 3.10 -12.47
N THR A 1108 -24.01 2.53 -11.63
CA THR A 1108 -24.52 1.15 -11.77
C THR A 1108 -25.39 1.00 -13.00
N ASN A 1109 -26.08 2.07 -13.41
CA ASN A 1109 -26.93 2.11 -14.59
C ASN A 1109 -26.16 2.47 -15.87
N LYS A 1110 -24.86 2.80 -15.76
CA LYS A 1110 -24.00 3.14 -16.90
C LYS A 1110 -23.32 1.89 -17.45
N SER A 1111 -23.01 1.89 -18.74
CA SER A 1111 -22.35 0.72 -19.34
C SER A 1111 -20.84 0.70 -19.05
N LEU A 1112 -20.23 -0.48 -19.17
CA LEU A 1112 -18.76 -0.62 -19.17
C LEU A 1112 -18.09 0.13 -20.34
N GLU A 1113 -18.83 0.53 -21.38
CA GLU A 1113 -18.29 1.35 -22.48
C GLU A 1113 -18.27 2.84 -22.14
N GLU A 1114 -19.06 3.29 -21.16
CA GLU A 1114 -19.10 4.68 -20.73
C GLU A 1114 -18.10 4.98 -19.61
N ARG A 1115 -17.94 4.04 -18.67
CA ARG A 1115 -17.06 4.19 -17.50
C ARG A 1115 -15.82 3.29 -17.53
N PHE A 1116 -15.68 2.42 -18.52
CA PHE A 1116 -14.53 1.51 -18.67
C PHE A 1116 -14.24 0.71 -17.39
N ASP A 1117 -12.97 0.53 -17.03
CA ASP A 1117 -12.55 -0.08 -15.79
C ASP A 1117 -12.81 0.79 -14.54
N TYR A 1118 -13.20 2.06 -14.71
CA TYR A 1118 -13.62 2.93 -13.60
C TYR A 1118 -15.05 2.65 -13.14
N HIS A 1119 -15.80 1.81 -13.86
CA HIS A 1119 -17.15 1.40 -13.48
C HIS A 1119 -17.17 0.77 -12.08
N ILE A 1120 -18.19 1.10 -11.29
CA ILE A 1120 -18.26 0.73 -9.87
C ILE A 1120 -18.32 -0.78 -9.63
N ASN A 1121 -19.02 -1.52 -10.51
CA ASN A 1121 -19.08 -2.99 -10.47
C ASN A 1121 -17.87 -3.68 -11.10
N SER A 1122 -16.96 -2.94 -11.74
CA SER A 1122 -15.73 -3.53 -12.25
C SER A 1122 -14.79 -3.84 -11.08
N ARG A 1123 -14.21 -5.03 -11.06
CA ARG A 1123 -13.16 -5.42 -10.12
C ARG A 1123 -11.89 -5.76 -10.87
N TYR A 1124 -10.75 -5.31 -10.39
CA TYR A 1124 -9.47 -5.76 -10.89
C TYR A 1124 -9.19 -7.18 -10.40
N THR A 1125 -8.67 -8.02 -11.29
CA THR A 1125 -8.01 -9.27 -10.90
C THR A 1125 -6.61 -8.90 -10.45
N LEU A 1126 -6.17 -9.44 -9.31
CA LEU A 1126 -4.90 -9.03 -8.67
C LEU A 1126 -3.70 -9.77 -9.20
#